data_AF-A0A1H3EF92-F1
#
_entry.id   AF-A0A1H3EF92-F1
#
_cell.length_a   1.000
_cell.length_b   1.000
_cell.length_c   1.000
_cell.angle_alpha   90.00
_cell.angle_beta   90.00
_cell.angle_gamma   90.00
#
_symmetry.space_group_name_H-M   'P 1'
#
loop_
_entity.id
_entity.type
_entity.pdbx_description
1 polymer ?
#
loop_
_entity_poly.entity_id
_entity_poly.type
_entity_poly.pdbx_seq_one_letter_code
_entity_poly.pdbx_strand_id
1 'polypeptide(L)'
;MPKFLTRPILPIALAATTVAGLLAWSAQHAPLEASSHREAPLIADDPLADNTDVYAFRDPNNAEMVNIIANYIPLELPQGGPNYNTFGENVRYEIHIKNDGSKPNADDITYRFTFKRVNEDDGTFFNIRLGKQNLKATYTMERSVNGGAFVSLKTEGVVPPPNIGPRSITGAAGLGAPSYEKLFTDAIIKVDGDISVFCGPVDDPFFVDLGGIFDLGGIRAAAARDGVARKNTHTIALQIPIAKLQKGGKTGAQAANILDPDYVIGVWASASRQSIRTISTTDGTQAHSGTWVQVSRLGMPLMNEVIQPIGSKDRWNYDTPYTERATSEDYLSNPELGLYMAEGDGYFGTAVPGFANLRIQRNSLGQFDFGNGKNGVSALLNAPAASVAGTAFAKIADGGFAEYLLRPGKPRSVDILPIFHTGVPNLPPYQLANIKPAGQPLAPGKPFVNTFMPLIDNPAVPAGVGGDMLRLNMAVPTTPRNSTEFSSEGLLAAAVLGLTDARFNTTNTLQFIPNMDGFPNGRRLEDDITRIELQAVGGVVLHAIGLPYEAGAPGLAGVLGFRTGIEANDIAFRSTFPYMALPWSGTEAQGTVTSQIGAVGFSLKPEIVAAAQNYPNPFVESTKVTYEVATKTPLTMFVSDLTGRRVATIMEGKAHKVGKYALDWKPGPEVAAGTYVLTIATGKTVLQSMKLVHNQ
;
A
#
# COMPACT_ATOMS: atom_id res chain seq x y z
N MET A 1 -71.41 -25.95 28.36
CA MET A 1 -70.42 -25.33 27.45
C MET A 1 -70.92 -23.93 27.09
N PRO A 2 -70.09 -22.89 26.83
CA PRO A 2 -68.62 -22.79 26.70
C PRO A 2 -67.95 -21.65 27.55
N LYS A 3 -66.67 -21.82 27.97
CA LYS A 3 -65.37 -21.16 27.57
C LYS A 3 -65.20 -19.68 28.01
N PHE A 4 -64.33 -19.30 28.96
CA PHE A 4 -62.85 -19.37 29.16
C PHE A 4 -62.01 -18.27 28.48
N LEU A 5 -61.29 -17.52 29.37
CA LEU A 5 -59.97 -16.89 29.24
C LEU A 5 -59.78 -15.58 28.43
N THR A 6 -59.81 -14.46 29.16
CA THR A 6 -59.15 -13.19 28.82
C THR A 6 -57.78 -13.11 29.50
N ARG A 7 -56.70 -13.07 28.72
CA ARG A 7 -55.32 -12.78 29.19
C ARG A 7 -54.67 -11.71 28.30
N PRO A 8 -53.84 -10.82 28.85
CA PRO A 8 -53.25 -9.68 28.15
C PRO A 8 -51.99 -10.13 27.40
N ILE A 9 -52.13 -10.64 26.18
CA ILE A 9 -50.97 -11.08 25.38
C ILE A 9 -50.57 -10.06 24.31
N LEU A 10 -51.47 -9.12 23.95
CA LEU A 10 -51.19 -8.17 22.87
C LEU A 10 -50.20 -7.02 23.21
N PRO A 11 -50.25 -6.36 24.38
CA PRO A 11 -49.32 -5.27 24.66
C PRO A 11 -47.91 -5.74 25.05
N ILE A 12 -47.74 -6.98 25.51
CA ILE A 12 -46.41 -7.56 25.79
C ILE A 12 -45.74 -8.03 24.49
N ALA A 13 -46.52 -8.55 23.52
CA ALA A 13 -45.99 -8.92 22.20
C ALA A 13 -45.53 -7.70 21.38
N LEU A 14 -46.17 -6.53 21.53
CA LEU A 14 -45.80 -5.30 20.82
C LEU A 14 -44.59 -4.58 21.46
N ALA A 15 -44.42 -4.70 22.79
CA ALA A 15 -43.22 -4.22 23.48
C ALA A 15 -41.99 -5.13 23.22
N ALA A 16 -42.19 -6.44 23.08
CA ALA A 16 -41.12 -7.37 22.75
C ALA A 16 -40.64 -7.25 21.28
N THR A 17 -41.51 -6.90 20.33
CA THR A 17 -41.11 -6.69 18.93
C THR A 17 -40.47 -5.33 18.67
N THR A 18 -40.81 -4.29 19.45
CA THR A 18 -40.14 -2.99 19.35
C THR A 18 -38.78 -2.97 20.07
N VAL A 19 -38.63 -3.68 21.18
CA VAL A 19 -37.31 -3.84 21.85
C VAL A 19 -36.39 -4.80 21.08
N ALA A 20 -36.92 -5.86 20.44
CA ALA A 20 -36.13 -6.70 19.54
C ALA A 20 -35.76 -5.98 18.22
N GLY A 21 -36.63 -5.13 17.68
CA GLY A 21 -36.33 -4.31 16.50
C GLY A 21 -35.31 -3.19 16.76
N LEU A 22 -35.31 -2.60 17.95
CA LEU A 22 -34.33 -1.57 18.34
C LEU A 22 -32.97 -2.15 18.77
N LEU A 23 -32.93 -3.37 19.34
CA LEU A 23 -31.67 -4.07 19.63
C LEU A 23 -31.07 -4.77 18.41
N ALA A 24 -31.88 -5.10 17.39
CA ALA A 24 -31.38 -5.57 16.09
C ALA A 24 -30.90 -4.44 15.17
N TRP A 25 -31.32 -3.18 15.40
CA TRP A 25 -30.79 -2.03 14.65
C TRP A 25 -29.49 -1.47 15.27
N SER A 26 -29.26 -1.65 16.58
CA SER A 26 -28.01 -1.22 17.24
C SER A 26 -26.87 -2.24 17.13
N ALA A 27 -27.09 -3.39 16.49
CA ALA A 27 -26.04 -4.33 16.18
C ALA A 27 -25.37 -3.92 14.86
N GLN A 28 -24.22 -3.25 14.99
CA GLN A 28 -23.07 -3.45 14.13
C GLN A 28 -23.32 -3.23 12.62
N HIS A 29 -23.49 -1.97 12.22
CA HIS A 29 -22.75 -1.53 11.04
C HIS A 29 -21.28 -1.40 11.47
N ALA A 30 -20.61 -2.54 11.70
CA ALA A 30 -19.21 -2.56 11.32
C ALA A 30 -19.26 -2.37 9.80
N PRO A 31 -18.71 -1.28 9.23
CA PRO A 31 -18.37 -1.38 7.83
C PRO A 31 -17.56 -2.67 7.72
N LEU A 32 -18.04 -3.61 6.91
CA LEU A 32 -17.17 -4.66 6.41
C LEU A 32 -16.03 -3.90 5.71
N GLU A 33 -14.90 -3.78 6.40
CA GLU A 33 -13.64 -3.30 5.86
C GLU A 33 -13.20 -4.38 4.86
N ALA A 34 -13.83 -4.41 3.68
CA ALA A 34 -13.40 -5.21 2.55
C ALA A 34 -12.12 -4.56 2.04
N SER A 35 -10.96 -5.22 2.22
CA SER A 35 -9.66 -4.61 1.99
C SER A 35 -8.78 -5.39 1.00
N SER A 36 -7.76 -4.76 0.44
CA SER A 36 -6.64 -5.35 -0.35
C SER A 36 -5.67 -6.16 0.52
N HIS A 37 -6.20 -6.73 1.59
CA HIS A 37 -5.57 -7.15 2.84
C HIS A 37 -6.51 -8.24 3.36
N ARG A 38 -6.13 -9.51 3.20
CA ARG A 38 -6.97 -10.73 3.19
C ARG A 38 -7.42 -11.15 1.78
N GLU A 39 -6.52 -11.07 0.80
CA GLU A 39 -6.93 -11.09 -0.61
C GLU A 39 -7.29 -12.49 -1.12
N ALA A 40 -6.84 -13.56 -0.45
CA ALA A 40 -7.19 -14.96 -0.75
C ALA A 40 -8.00 -15.61 0.38
N PRO A 41 -8.92 -16.54 0.08
CA PRO A 41 -9.76 -17.18 1.10
C PRO A 41 -8.98 -17.80 2.27
N LEU A 42 -7.86 -18.51 2.02
CA LEU A 42 -7.09 -19.13 3.09
C LEU A 42 -6.25 -18.13 3.89
N ILE A 43 -5.66 -17.13 3.22
CA ILE A 43 -4.84 -16.14 3.93
C ILE A 43 -5.69 -15.18 4.76
N ALA A 44 -6.95 -14.97 4.36
CA ALA A 44 -7.94 -14.23 5.13
C ALA A 44 -8.20 -14.81 6.52
N ASP A 45 -7.92 -16.10 6.74
CA ASP A 45 -8.03 -16.81 8.03
C ASP A 45 -6.67 -16.93 8.75
N ASP A 46 -5.57 -16.46 8.15
CA ASP A 46 -4.21 -16.44 8.71
C ASP A 46 -3.53 -15.07 8.52
N PRO A 47 -4.05 -14.00 9.17
CA PRO A 47 -3.57 -12.64 8.97
C PRO A 47 -2.09 -12.44 9.34
N LEU A 48 -1.50 -13.31 10.17
CA LEU A 48 -0.09 -13.19 10.55
C LEU A 48 0.86 -13.56 9.40
N ALA A 49 0.42 -14.35 8.42
CA ALA A 49 1.19 -14.70 7.24
C ALA A 49 0.83 -13.83 6.02
N ASP A 50 -0.14 -12.94 6.16
CA ASP A 50 -0.68 -12.17 5.05
C ASP A 50 0.29 -11.07 4.65
N ASN A 51 0.83 -11.15 3.43
CA ASN A 51 1.73 -10.15 2.86
C ASN A 51 0.90 -9.09 2.15
N THR A 52 0.93 -7.88 2.70
CA THR A 52 0.03 -6.81 2.26
C THR A 52 0.62 -6.01 1.12
N ASP A 53 1.92 -5.71 1.18
CA ASP A 53 2.60 -4.91 0.15
C ASP A 53 4.10 -5.22 0.09
N VAL A 54 4.67 -5.08 -1.11
CA VAL A 54 6.11 -4.99 -1.35
C VAL A 54 6.45 -3.65 -2.00
N TYR A 55 7.54 -3.04 -1.54
CA TYR A 55 8.12 -1.83 -2.12
C TYR A 55 9.60 -2.07 -2.40
N ALA A 56 10.07 -1.57 -3.53
CA ALA A 56 11.48 -1.63 -3.91
C ALA A 56 11.82 -0.35 -4.68
N PHE A 57 12.65 0.52 -4.10
CA PHE A 57 12.96 1.82 -4.71
C PHE A 57 14.36 2.29 -4.39
N ARG A 58 14.89 3.14 -5.28
CA ARG A 58 16.17 3.81 -5.08
C ARG A 58 16.08 4.80 -3.93
N ASP A 59 17.07 4.79 -3.06
CA ASP A 59 17.03 5.65 -1.87
C ASP A 59 17.08 7.13 -2.26
N PRO A 60 16.13 7.96 -1.79
CA PRO A 60 16.04 9.36 -2.18
C PRO A 60 17.17 10.22 -1.60
N ASN A 61 17.88 9.75 -0.57
CA ASN A 61 18.94 10.48 0.11
C ASN A 61 20.34 9.94 -0.20
N ASN A 62 20.45 8.73 -0.76
CA ASN A 62 21.72 8.11 -1.10
C ASN A 62 21.63 7.32 -2.41
N ALA A 63 22.26 7.86 -3.46
CA ALA A 63 22.31 7.25 -4.78
C ALA A 63 23.08 5.91 -4.84
N GLU A 64 23.62 5.38 -3.75
CA GLU A 64 24.25 4.04 -3.72
C GLU A 64 23.42 3.02 -2.93
N MET A 65 22.20 3.37 -2.50
CA MET A 65 21.33 2.49 -1.72
C MET A 65 20.00 2.21 -2.43
N VAL A 66 19.41 1.08 -2.07
CA VAL A 66 18.05 0.65 -2.44
C VAL A 66 17.31 0.32 -1.15
N ASN A 67 16.05 0.73 -1.06
CA ASN A 67 15.14 0.32 0.00
C ASN A 67 14.23 -0.79 -0.51
N ILE A 68 14.12 -1.88 0.26
CA ILE A 68 13.18 -2.98 0.03
C ILE A 68 12.35 -3.14 1.29
N ILE A 69 11.04 -3.12 1.14
CA ILE A 69 10.07 -3.16 2.25
C ILE A 69 9.05 -4.24 1.94
N ALA A 70 8.76 -5.10 2.91
CA ALA A 70 7.67 -6.05 2.86
C ALA A 70 6.77 -5.82 4.09
N ASN A 71 5.52 -5.49 3.83
CA ASN A 71 4.50 -5.32 4.85
C ASN A 71 3.71 -6.61 5.03
N TYR A 72 3.27 -6.82 6.27
CA TYR A 72 2.52 -7.98 6.69
C TYR A 72 1.52 -7.58 7.77
N ILE A 73 0.52 -8.42 7.95
CA ILE A 73 -0.51 -8.25 8.97
C ILE A 73 -1.39 -7.03 8.64
N PRO A 74 -2.56 -7.27 8.06
CA PRO A 74 -3.42 -6.20 7.60
C PRO A 74 -4.20 -5.51 8.71
N LEU A 75 -4.58 -4.25 8.47
CA LEU A 75 -5.68 -3.55 9.16
C LEU A 75 -5.54 -3.54 10.69
N GLU A 76 -4.31 -3.37 11.19
CA GLU A 76 -4.09 -3.45 12.62
C GLU A 76 -4.72 -2.26 13.33
N LEU A 77 -5.64 -2.56 14.25
CA LEU A 77 -6.26 -1.53 15.08
C LEU A 77 -5.29 -1.12 16.19
N PRO A 78 -4.86 0.17 16.26
CA PRO A 78 -3.92 0.61 17.28
C PRO A 78 -4.44 0.45 18.72
N GLN A 79 -5.76 0.55 18.88
CA GLN A 79 -6.48 0.35 20.14
C GLN A 79 -6.95 -1.12 20.37
N GLY A 80 -6.52 -2.06 19.53
CA GLY A 80 -6.97 -3.46 19.53
C GLY A 80 -6.49 -4.33 20.70
N GLY A 81 -6.07 -3.74 21.82
CA GLY A 81 -5.59 -4.47 22.99
C GLY A 81 -6.66 -5.34 23.67
N PRO A 82 -6.30 -6.12 24.70
CA PRO A 82 -5.03 -6.09 25.45
C PRO A 82 -3.88 -6.89 24.80
N ASN A 83 -4.17 -7.69 23.78
CA ASN A 83 -3.18 -8.40 22.98
C ASN A 83 -3.09 -7.73 21.60
N TYR A 84 -1.91 -7.20 21.28
CA TYR A 84 -1.67 -6.49 20.04
C TYR A 84 -1.07 -7.41 19.00
N ASN A 85 -1.19 -7.02 17.73
CA ASN A 85 -0.57 -7.73 16.62
C ASN A 85 0.96 -7.68 16.73
N THR A 86 1.59 -8.73 16.20
CA THR A 86 3.05 -8.90 16.12
C THR A 86 3.33 -10.03 15.13
N PHE A 87 4.52 -10.04 14.54
CA PHE A 87 4.99 -11.17 13.74
C PHE A 87 4.83 -12.51 14.47
N GLY A 88 4.39 -13.53 13.74
CA GLY A 88 4.14 -14.87 14.29
C GLY A 88 5.41 -15.72 14.44
N GLU A 89 5.44 -16.55 15.48
CA GLU A 89 6.63 -17.39 15.81
C GLU A 89 6.75 -18.65 14.94
N ASN A 90 5.66 -19.04 14.29
CA ASN A 90 5.54 -20.19 13.39
C ASN A 90 5.40 -19.74 11.92
N VAL A 91 5.88 -18.53 11.62
CA VAL A 91 5.94 -17.98 10.26
C VAL A 91 7.41 -17.84 9.89
N ARG A 92 7.72 -18.18 8.65
CA ARG A 92 8.99 -17.81 8.01
C ARG A 92 8.69 -16.74 6.97
N TYR A 93 9.17 -15.53 7.22
CA TYR A 93 9.03 -14.40 6.30
C TYR A 93 10.31 -14.28 5.46
N GLU A 94 10.17 -14.07 4.17
CA GLU A 94 11.31 -14.02 3.25
C GLU A 94 11.17 -12.86 2.25
N ILE A 95 12.26 -12.13 2.04
CA ILE A 95 12.42 -11.18 0.93
C ILE A 95 13.40 -11.80 -0.05
N HIS A 96 12.99 -11.90 -1.29
CA HIS A 96 13.69 -12.60 -2.36
C HIS A 96 14.11 -11.61 -3.44
N ILE A 97 15.35 -11.74 -3.90
CA ILE A 97 15.95 -10.86 -4.90
C ILE A 97 16.54 -11.73 -6.00
N LYS A 98 16.17 -11.37 -7.23
CA LYS A 98 16.71 -11.89 -8.47
C LYS A 98 17.57 -10.81 -9.12
N ASN A 99 18.84 -11.11 -9.40
CA ASN A 99 19.78 -10.18 -10.04
C ASN A 99 20.55 -10.82 -11.20
N ASP A 100 20.32 -12.10 -11.47
CA ASP A 100 20.89 -12.84 -12.59
C ASP A 100 19.84 -13.68 -13.32
N GLY A 101 19.39 -13.18 -14.47
CA GLY A 101 18.45 -13.89 -15.34
C GLY A 101 18.98 -15.21 -15.93
N SER A 102 20.28 -15.53 -15.80
CA SER A 102 20.85 -16.77 -16.34
C SER A 102 20.35 -18.04 -15.64
N LYS A 103 19.83 -17.91 -14.41
CA LYS A 103 19.22 -18.99 -13.63
C LYS A 103 17.74 -18.68 -13.44
N PRO A 104 16.88 -18.95 -14.42
CA PRO A 104 15.50 -18.44 -14.42
C PRO A 104 14.65 -18.95 -13.26
N ASN A 105 15.01 -20.08 -12.62
CA ASN A 105 14.12 -20.82 -11.72
C ASN A 105 14.53 -20.77 -10.22
N ALA A 106 15.30 -19.77 -9.80
CA ALA A 106 15.74 -19.63 -8.41
C ALA A 106 16.11 -18.19 -8.05
N ASP A 107 15.94 -17.83 -6.78
CA ASP A 107 16.40 -16.56 -6.23
C ASP A 107 17.92 -16.51 -6.11
N ASP A 108 18.50 -15.32 -6.32
CA ASP A 108 19.94 -15.10 -6.21
C ASP A 108 20.32 -14.63 -4.80
N ILE A 109 19.43 -13.92 -4.11
CA ILE A 109 19.61 -13.52 -2.71
C ILE A 109 18.27 -13.68 -1.99
N THR A 110 18.27 -14.35 -0.85
CA THR A 110 17.09 -14.46 0.02
C THR A 110 17.45 -13.99 1.42
N TYR A 111 16.71 -13.02 1.94
CA TYR A 111 16.72 -12.64 3.34
C TYR A 111 15.56 -13.31 4.06
N ARG A 112 15.84 -13.99 5.17
CA ARG A 112 14.86 -14.75 5.95
C ARG A 112 14.74 -14.20 7.35
N PHE A 113 13.51 -14.09 7.83
CA PHE A 113 13.18 -13.63 9.17
C PHE A 113 12.30 -14.67 9.87
N THR A 114 12.69 -15.00 11.09
CA THR A 114 11.89 -15.80 12.03
C THR A 114 11.82 -15.07 13.36
N PHE A 115 10.69 -15.19 14.06
CA PHE A 115 10.40 -14.39 15.24
C PHE A 115 10.18 -15.27 16.47
N LYS A 116 10.49 -14.71 17.63
CA LYS A 116 10.27 -15.32 18.95
C LYS A 116 9.66 -14.28 19.88
N ARG A 117 8.73 -14.71 20.73
CA ARG A 117 8.12 -13.86 21.75
C ARG A 117 8.38 -14.40 23.14
N VAL A 118 8.53 -13.50 24.09
CA VAL A 118 8.68 -13.83 25.51
C VAL A 118 7.80 -12.91 26.35
N ASN A 119 7.27 -13.44 27.46
CA ASN A 119 6.62 -12.64 28.48
C ASN A 119 7.66 -12.28 29.55
N GLU A 120 7.78 -10.99 29.88
CA GLU A 120 8.66 -10.53 30.96
C GLU A 120 7.94 -10.46 32.32
N ASP A 121 6.60 -10.44 32.32
CA ASP A 121 5.72 -10.45 33.50
C ASP A 121 4.38 -11.15 33.21
N ASP A 122 4.38 -12.48 33.27
CA ASP A 122 3.18 -13.31 33.04
C ASP A 122 2.09 -13.18 34.13
N GLY A 123 2.38 -12.46 35.23
CA GLY A 123 1.43 -12.18 36.31
C GLY A 123 0.42 -11.05 36.03
N THR A 124 0.34 -10.55 34.79
CA THR A 124 -0.59 -9.48 34.40
C THR A 124 -1.18 -9.66 33.01
N PHE A 125 -2.37 -9.09 32.82
CA PHE A 125 -2.97 -8.96 31.49
C PHE A 125 -2.48 -7.71 30.73
N PHE A 126 -1.80 -6.77 31.38
CA PHE A 126 -1.24 -5.61 30.70
C PHE A 126 -0.05 -6.04 29.84
N ASN A 127 -0.02 -5.57 28.59
CA ASN A 127 1.11 -5.85 27.71
C ASN A 127 2.40 -5.17 28.20
N ILE A 128 2.28 -3.97 28.79
CA ILE A 128 3.42 -3.22 29.31
C ILE A 128 3.09 -2.69 30.70
N ARG A 129 3.96 -2.97 31.68
CA ARG A 129 3.97 -2.30 32.99
C ARG A 129 5.33 -2.42 33.69
N LEU A 130 5.65 -1.47 34.56
CA LEU A 130 6.79 -1.50 35.49
C LEU A 130 8.13 -1.84 34.80
N GLY A 131 8.39 -1.24 33.64
CA GLY A 131 9.60 -1.45 32.85
C GLY A 131 9.65 -2.76 32.06
N LYS A 132 8.58 -3.56 32.08
CA LYS A 132 8.50 -4.87 31.42
C LYS A 132 7.48 -4.90 30.30
N GLN A 133 7.73 -5.76 29.30
CA GLN A 133 6.91 -6.01 28.12
C GLN A 133 6.58 -7.50 27.99
N ASN A 134 5.28 -7.81 27.93
CA ASN A 134 4.77 -9.11 27.54
C ASN A 134 4.63 -9.22 26.03
N LEU A 135 4.69 -10.44 25.51
CA LEU A 135 4.76 -10.71 24.06
C LEU A 135 5.90 -9.95 23.38
N LYS A 136 7.00 -9.71 24.10
CA LYS A 136 8.17 -9.01 23.57
C LYS A 136 8.76 -9.82 22.43
N ALA A 137 8.70 -9.26 21.23
CA ALA A 137 9.13 -9.92 20.01
C ALA A 137 10.59 -9.61 19.69
N THR A 138 11.30 -10.65 19.26
CA THR A 138 12.65 -10.57 18.71
C THR A 138 12.73 -11.38 17.42
N TYR A 139 13.73 -11.13 16.59
CA TYR A 139 13.92 -11.82 15.32
C TYR A 139 15.33 -12.35 15.12
N THR A 140 15.41 -13.42 14.32
CA THR A 140 16.64 -13.85 13.66
C THR A 140 16.55 -13.51 12.19
N MET A 141 17.55 -12.80 11.68
CA MET A 141 17.73 -12.51 10.26
C MET A 141 18.85 -13.37 9.69
N GLU A 142 18.57 -14.03 8.59
CA GLU A 142 19.51 -14.86 7.86
C GLU A 142 19.55 -14.44 6.39
N ARG A 143 20.65 -14.77 5.69
CA ARG A 143 20.78 -14.55 4.26
C ARG A 143 21.31 -15.80 3.56
N SER A 144 20.71 -16.16 2.44
CA SER A 144 21.29 -17.06 1.44
C SER A 144 21.67 -16.26 0.19
N VAL A 145 22.78 -16.63 -0.44
CA VAL A 145 23.25 -16.05 -1.70
C VAL A 145 23.53 -17.19 -2.67
N ASN A 146 23.03 -17.08 -3.89
CA ASN A 146 23.16 -18.03 -5.00
C ASN A 146 22.77 -19.48 -4.63
N GLY A 147 21.71 -19.65 -3.82
CA GLY A 147 21.26 -20.94 -3.32
C GLY A 147 22.17 -21.60 -2.28
N GLY A 148 23.14 -20.87 -1.74
CA GLY A 148 24.00 -21.33 -0.65
C GLY A 148 23.25 -21.53 0.67
N ALA A 149 23.94 -22.09 1.67
CA ALA A 149 23.39 -22.21 3.02
C ALA A 149 23.04 -20.83 3.59
N PHE A 150 21.99 -20.78 4.41
CA PHE A 150 21.63 -19.56 5.14
C PHE A 150 22.70 -19.24 6.20
N VAL A 151 23.12 -17.98 6.23
CA VAL A 151 24.05 -17.43 7.21
C VAL A 151 23.31 -16.42 8.07
N SER A 152 23.40 -16.54 9.40
CA SER A 152 22.79 -15.58 10.31
C SER A 152 23.53 -14.23 10.25
N LEU A 153 22.78 -13.16 10.02
CA LEU A 153 23.27 -11.77 10.02
C LEU A 153 22.93 -11.07 11.34
N LYS A 154 21.84 -11.47 11.99
CA LYS A 154 21.43 -10.97 13.30
C LYS A 154 20.67 -12.06 14.05
N THR A 155 21.04 -12.29 15.29
CA THR A 155 20.20 -12.98 16.28
C THR A 155 19.72 -11.97 17.31
N GLU A 156 18.52 -12.21 17.86
CA GLU A 156 17.90 -11.35 18.88
C GLU A 156 17.79 -9.89 18.43
N GLY A 157 17.43 -9.66 17.16
CA GLY A 157 16.99 -8.35 16.69
C GLY A 157 15.70 -7.95 17.40
N VAL A 158 15.54 -6.67 17.75
CA VAL A 158 14.38 -6.21 18.54
C VAL A 158 13.27 -5.76 17.59
N VAL A 159 12.04 -6.15 17.91
CA VAL A 159 10.83 -5.54 17.35
C VAL A 159 10.33 -4.53 18.40
N PRO A 160 10.16 -3.23 18.07
CA PRO A 160 9.68 -2.26 19.03
C PRO A 160 8.24 -2.62 19.47
N PRO A 161 7.83 -2.29 20.70
CA PRO A 161 6.49 -2.59 21.18
C PRO A 161 5.42 -1.88 20.33
N PRO A 162 4.16 -2.35 20.36
CA PRO A 162 3.02 -1.59 19.85
C PRO A 162 2.96 -0.20 20.49
N ASN A 163 2.52 0.83 19.74
CA ASN A 163 2.32 2.17 20.27
C ASN A 163 1.02 2.27 21.10
N ILE A 164 0.98 1.59 22.24
CA ILE A 164 -0.23 1.46 23.07
C ILE A 164 -0.78 2.82 23.51
N GLY A 165 0.11 3.71 23.95
CA GLY A 165 -0.23 5.05 24.42
C GLY A 165 0.69 5.56 25.52
N PRO A 166 0.55 6.84 25.93
CA PRO A 166 1.53 7.52 26.78
C PRO A 166 1.83 6.80 28.10
N ARG A 167 0.81 6.22 28.75
CA ARG A 167 1.02 5.52 30.03
C ARG A 167 1.89 4.28 29.91
N SER A 168 1.75 3.52 28.82
CA SER A 168 2.54 2.32 28.58
C SER A 168 3.92 2.66 28.05
N ILE A 169 4.05 3.69 27.20
CA ILE A 169 5.33 4.01 26.57
C ILE A 169 6.20 4.89 27.47
N THR A 170 5.73 6.09 27.82
CA THR A 170 6.55 7.10 28.53
C THR A 170 6.24 7.19 30.02
N GLY A 171 5.10 6.66 30.46
CA GLY A 171 4.66 6.72 31.84
C GLY A 171 5.53 5.90 32.80
N ALA A 172 5.62 6.36 34.06
CA ALA A 172 6.38 5.69 35.12
C ALA A 172 5.86 4.28 35.47
N ALA A 173 4.58 4.01 35.18
CA ALA A 173 4.00 2.68 35.32
C ALA A 173 4.20 1.80 34.08
N GLY A 174 4.72 2.35 32.97
CA GLY A 174 4.99 1.66 31.70
C GLY A 174 6.48 1.36 31.51
N LEU A 175 7.01 1.53 30.30
CA LEU A 175 8.44 1.35 29.99
C LEU A 175 9.31 2.50 30.51
N GLY A 176 8.74 3.69 30.76
CA GLY A 176 9.52 4.89 31.07
C GLY A 176 10.43 5.32 29.93
N ALA A 177 10.10 4.97 28.68
CA ALA A 177 10.87 5.35 27.51
C ALA A 177 10.77 6.87 27.27
N PRO A 178 11.81 7.54 26.72
CA PRO A 178 11.75 8.98 26.45
C PRO A 178 10.63 9.36 25.46
N SER A 179 10.37 8.50 24.47
CA SER A 179 9.31 8.64 23.47
C SER A 179 9.14 7.32 22.72
N TYR A 180 8.03 7.17 22.00
CA TYR A 180 7.88 6.04 21.07
C TYR A 180 8.90 6.10 19.93
N GLU A 181 9.14 7.30 19.40
CA GLU A 181 10.17 7.59 18.37
C GLU A 181 11.55 7.02 18.74
N LYS A 182 11.94 7.10 20.01
CA LYS A 182 13.21 6.55 20.49
C LYS A 182 13.22 5.02 20.40
N LEU A 183 12.14 4.36 20.84
CA LEU A 183 12.02 2.89 20.74
C LEU A 183 12.05 2.43 19.28
N PHE A 184 11.37 3.16 18.40
CA PHE A 184 11.36 2.90 16.96
C PHE A 184 12.76 3.06 16.35
N THR A 185 13.44 4.18 16.63
CA THR A 185 14.79 4.45 16.11
C THR A 185 15.82 3.46 16.63
N ASP A 186 15.73 3.07 17.91
CA ASP A 186 16.64 2.08 18.51
C ASP A 186 16.51 0.68 17.91
N ALA A 187 15.35 0.36 17.31
CA ALA A 187 15.13 -0.90 16.61
C ALA A 187 15.77 -0.92 15.20
N ILE A 188 16.24 0.22 14.69
CA ILE A 188 16.97 0.31 13.42
C ILE A 188 18.43 -0.08 13.68
N ILE A 189 18.87 -1.17 13.06
CA ILE A 189 20.24 -1.69 13.23
C ILE A 189 20.98 -1.75 11.90
N LYS A 190 22.32 -1.79 11.96
CA LYS A 190 23.16 -2.18 10.84
C LYS A 190 23.61 -3.63 10.97
N VAL A 191 23.56 -4.36 9.87
CA VAL A 191 24.10 -5.72 9.71
C VAL A 191 25.01 -5.76 8.49
N ASP A 192 25.91 -6.74 8.46
CA ASP A 192 26.83 -6.94 7.31
C ASP A 192 27.61 -5.67 6.90
N GLY A 193 27.91 -4.82 7.89
CA GLY A 193 28.61 -3.54 7.77
C GLY A 193 27.70 -2.34 7.49
N ASP A 194 26.87 -2.43 6.46
CA ASP A 194 26.18 -1.27 5.86
C ASP A 194 24.73 -1.52 5.43
N ILE A 195 24.16 -2.69 5.71
CA ILE A 195 22.73 -2.96 5.50
C ILE A 195 21.95 -2.46 6.71
N SER A 196 21.07 -1.49 6.53
CA SER A 196 20.15 -1.06 7.59
C SER A 196 18.91 -1.95 7.61
N VAL A 197 18.44 -2.34 8.79
CA VAL A 197 17.31 -3.25 8.99
C VAL A 197 16.36 -2.68 10.03
N PHE A 198 15.06 -2.78 9.77
CA PHE A 198 14.00 -2.49 10.72
C PHE A 198 12.91 -3.57 10.61
N CYS A 199 12.44 -4.08 11.75
CA CYS A 199 11.29 -4.97 11.83
C CYS A 199 10.33 -4.42 12.90
N GLY A 200 9.10 -4.05 12.55
CA GLY A 200 8.14 -3.55 13.54
C GLY A 200 6.89 -2.90 12.98
N PRO A 201 5.98 -2.48 13.87
CA PRO A 201 4.76 -1.78 13.49
C PRO A 201 5.07 -0.40 12.91
N VAL A 202 4.33 -0.04 11.89
CA VAL A 202 4.29 1.28 11.24
C VAL A 202 2.84 1.65 10.97
N ASP A 203 2.59 2.91 10.64
CA ASP A 203 1.38 3.28 9.92
C ASP A 203 1.34 2.55 8.56
N ASP A 204 0.15 2.15 8.12
CA ASP A 204 0.00 1.47 6.82
C ASP A 204 0.31 2.45 5.69
N PRO A 205 1.40 2.27 4.92
CA PRO A 205 1.79 3.23 3.89
C PRO A 205 0.93 3.14 2.63
N PHE A 206 0.09 2.11 2.50
CA PHE A 206 -0.85 2.02 1.41
C PHE A 206 -1.99 3.01 1.59
N PHE A 207 -2.69 3.37 0.51
CA PHE A 207 -3.79 4.32 0.58
C PHE A 207 -4.77 4.06 -0.54
N VAL A 208 -6.03 3.82 -0.20
CA VAL A 208 -7.07 3.51 -1.18
C VAL A 208 -8.44 3.57 -0.54
N ASP A 209 -9.46 3.94 -1.33
CA ASP A 209 -10.85 3.74 -0.95
C ASP A 209 -11.27 2.29 -1.13
N LEU A 210 -10.89 1.45 -0.18
CA LEU A 210 -11.18 0.01 -0.14
C LEU A 210 -12.68 -0.29 -0.28
N GLY A 211 -13.50 0.41 0.50
CA GLY A 211 -14.95 0.23 0.47
C GLY A 211 -15.58 0.67 -0.85
N GLY A 212 -14.99 1.62 -1.56
CA GLY A 212 -15.44 2.03 -2.89
C GLY A 212 -14.94 1.09 -3.98
N ILE A 213 -13.65 0.76 -3.99
CA ILE A 213 -13.03 -0.03 -5.06
C ILE A 213 -13.57 -1.47 -5.06
N PHE A 214 -13.76 -2.09 -3.90
CA PHE A 214 -14.31 -3.45 -3.80
C PHE A 214 -15.85 -3.50 -3.80
N ASP A 215 -16.53 -2.36 -3.72
CA ASP A 215 -17.95 -2.22 -4.12
C ASP A 215 -18.04 -2.03 -5.65
N LEU A 216 -17.53 -3.04 -6.37
CA LEU A 216 -17.54 -3.15 -7.83
C LEU A 216 -17.03 -1.90 -8.56
N GLY A 217 -15.86 -1.38 -8.17
CA GLY A 217 -15.29 -0.18 -8.80
C GLY A 217 -16.10 1.09 -8.55
N GLY A 218 -16.80 1.16 -7.41
CA GLY A 218 -17.53 2.32 -6.92
C GLY A 218 -16.60 3.49 -6.55
N ILE A 219 -15.91 4.05 -7.55
CA ILE A 219 -15.04 5.22 -7.40
C ILE A 219 -15.87 6.43 -6.98
N ARG A 220 -15.53 6.99 -5.82
CA ARG A 220 -16.25 8.12 -5.20
C ARG A 220 -15.31 9.30 -5.03
N ALA A 221 -14.69 9.80 -6.10
CA ALA A 221 -13.58 10.78 -5.99
C ALA A 221 -13.82 11.94 -5.00
N ALA A 222 -15.05 12.47 -4.90
CA ALA A 222 -15.40 13.57 -3.97
C ALA A 222 -15.75 13.14 -2.53
N ALA A 223 -16.04 11.85 -2.31
CA ALA A 223 -16.47 11.27 -1.03
C ALA A 223 -15.63 10.04 -0.63
N ALA A 224 -14.47 9.86 -1.27
CA ALA A 224 -13.58 8.75 -1.08
C ALA A 224 -13.09 8.74 0.37
N ARG A 225 -12.94 7.54 0.93
CA ARG A 225 -12.45 7.35 2.29
C ARG A 225 -11.30 6.38 2.23
N ASP A 226 -10.14 6.80 2.68
CA ASP A 226 -9.02 5.89 2.84
C ASP A 226 -9.39 4.82 3.88
N GLY A 227 -9.44 3.57 3.45
CA GLY A 227 -9.85 2.43 4.27
C GLY A 227 -8.73 1.88 5.17
N VAL A 228 -7.48 2.25 4.88
CA VAL A 228 -6.32 1.88 5.73
C VAL A 228 -5.82 3.04 6.58
N ALA A 229 -6.35 4.25 6.36
CA ALA A 229 -6.09 5.40 7.23
C ALA A 229 -6.26 5.06 8.72
N ARG A 230 -5.29 5.49 9.52
CA ARG A 230 -5.23 5.27 10.97
C ARG A 230 -5.20 3.80 11.40
N LYS A 231 -4.80 2.90 10.50
CA LYS A 231 -4.44 1.52 10.81
C LYS A 231 -2.92 1.40 10.83
N ASN A 232 -2.44 0.37 11.49
CA ASN A 232 -1.04 -0.01 11.42
C ASN A 232 -0.89 -1.27 10.56
N THR A 233 0.36 -1.56 10.21
CA THR A 233 0.82 -2.83 9.64
C THR A 233 2.18 -3.17 10.25
N HIS A 234 2.63 -4.42 10.12
CA HIS A 234 3.97 -4.82 10.51
C HIS A 234 4.90 -4.90 9.30
N THR A 235 6.07 -4.27 9.41
CA THR A 235 7.01 -4.16 8.30
C THR A 235 8.33 -4.85 8.57
N ILE A 236 8.87 -5.49 7.54
CA ILE A 236 10.29 -5.81 7.40
C ILE A 236 10.88 -4.87 6.35
N ALA A 237 11.79 -3.98 6.75
CA ALA A 237 12.44 -3.00 5.87
C ALA A 237 13.95 -3.21 5.84
N LEU A 238 14.53 -3.12 4.65
CA LEU A 238 15.96 -3.25 4.36
C LEU A 238 16.44 -2.05 3.52
N GLN A 239 17.55 -1.45 3.90
CA GLN A 239 18.30 -0.51 3.08
C GLN A 239 19.63 -1.17 2.71
N ILE A 240 19.82 -1.46 1.42
CA ILE A 240 20.92 -2.30 0.94
C ILE A 240 21.75 -1.51 -0.09
N PRO A 241 23.09 -1.54 0.00
CA PRO A 241 23.94 -0.96 -1.05
C PRO A 241 23.72 -1.64 -2.40
N ILE A 242 23.74 -0.87 -3.50
CA ILE A 242 23.68 -1.41 -4.87
C ILE A 242 24.76 -2.46 -5.07
N ALA A 243 25.98 -2.24 -4.59
CA ALA A 243 27.08 -3.18 -4.75
C ALA A 243 26.82 -4.58 -4.12
N LYS A 244 25.88 -4.70 -3.18
CA LYS A 244 25.46 -6.01 -2.64
C LYS A 244 24.30 -6.64 -3.40
N LEU A 245 23.61 -5.88 -4.25
CA LEU A 245 22.50 -6.34 -5.10
C LEU A 245 22.94 -6.58 -6.54
N GLN A 246 23.93 -5.84 -7.02
CA GLN A 246 24.46 -5.93 -8.37
C GLN A 246 25.33 -7.19 -8.51
N LYS A 247 25.04 -8.03 -9.50
CA LYS A 247 25.62 -9.38 -9.68
C LYS A 247 27.15 -9.46 -9.72
N GLY A 248 27.83 -8.38 -10.13
CA GLY A 248 29.28 -8.25 -10.19
C GLY A 248 29.89 -7.34 -9.11
N GLY A 249 29.10 -6.93 -8.11
CA GLY A 249 29.58 -6.10 -7.00
C GLY A 249 29.79 -4.63 -7.35
N LYS A 250 29.23 -4.13 -8.46
CA LYS A 250 29.44 -2.74 -8.92
C LYS A 250 28.53 -1.75 -8.19
N THR A 251 29.02 -0.52 -8.00
CA THR A 251 28.25 0.62 -7.48
C THR A 251 27.29 1.16 -8.53
N GLY A 252 26.22 1.86 -8.13
CA GLY A 252 25.29 2.53 -9.03
C GLY A 252 25.96 3.52 -10.00
N ALA A 253 26.97 4.26 -9.53
CA ALA A 253 27.77 5.17 -10.36
C ALA A 253 28.53 4.49 -11.52
N GLN A 254 28.67 3.16 -11.49
CA GLN A 254 29.33 2.39 -12.56
C GLN A 254 28.36 1.87 -13.62
N ALA A 255 27.07 2.19 -13.53
CA ALA A 255 26.11 1.87 -14.58
C ALA A 255 26.44 2.65 -15.85
N ALA A 256 26.37 1.98 -17.00
CA ALA A 256 26.67 2.64 -18.27
C ALA A 256 25.69 3.79 -18.57
N ASN A 257 24.41 3.57 -18.23
CA ASN A 257 23.31 4.53 -18.23
C ASN A 257 22.05 3.84 -17.68
N ILE A 258 20.91 4.53 -17.71
CA ILE A 258 19.62 3.99 -17.24
C ILE A 258 19.09 2.79 -18.05
N LEU A 259 19.72 2.40 -19.15
CA LEU A 259 19.34 1.22 -19.93
C LEU A 259 20.25 0.02 -19.66
N ASP A 260 21.21 0.13 -18.73
CA ASP A 260 22.15 -0.95 -18.42
C ASP A 260 21.42 -2.17 -17.82
N PRO A 261 21.36 -3.31 -18.52
CA PRO A 261 20.63 -4.49 -18.05
C PRO A 261 21.27 -5.15 -16.82
N ASP A 262 22.53 -4.85 -16.51
CA ASP A 262 23.23 -5.40 -15.34
C ASP A 262 22.78 -4.77 -14.00
N TYR A 263 21.89 -3.77 -14.04
CA TYR A 263 21.38 -3.04 -12.88
C TYR A 263 19.88 -3.26 -12.64
N VAL A 264 19.26 -4.21 -13.34
CA VAL A 264 17.88 -4.62 -13.09
C VAL A 264 17.87 -5.75 -12.05
N ILE A 265 17.03 -5.61 -11.03
CA ILE A 265 16.72 -6.66 -10.07
C ILE A 265 15.21 -6.91 -10.02
N GLY A 266 14.81 -8.14 -9.72
CA GLY A 266 13.44 -8.54 -9.37
C GLY A 266 13.33 -8.74 -7.87
N VAL A 267 12.23 -8.30 -7.26
CA VAL A 267 11.98 -8.36 -5.83
C VAL A 267 10.58 -8.90 -5.58
N TRP A 268 10.46 -9.85 -4.65
CA TRP A 268 9.19 -10.33 -4.14
C TRP A 268 9.35 -10.78 -2.68
N ALA A 269 8.24 -10.89 -1.96
CA ALA A 269 8.23 -11.34 -0.57
C ALA A 269 7.30 -12.53 -0.42
N SER A 270 7.55 -13.37 0.60
CA SER A 270 6.66 -14.49 0.92
C SER A 270 6.59 -14.78 2.41
N ALA A 271 5.54 -15.50 2.79
CA ALA A 271 5.39 -16.09 4.11
C ALA A 271 5.14 -17.60 3.98
N SER A 272 5.82 -18.38 4.82
CA SER A 272 5.66 -19.83 4.89
C SER A 272 5.22 -20.29 6.28
N ARG A 273 4.45 -21.38 6.32
CA ARG A 273 4.04 -22.13 7.52
C ARG A 273 4.63 -23.53 7.51
N GLN A 274 4.80 -24.13 8.68
CA GLN A 274 5.06 -25.57 8.75
C GLN A 274 3.78 -26.35 8.42
N SER A 275 3.89 -27.44 7.66
CA SER A 275 2.75 -28.17 7.08
C SER A 275 1.86 -28.90 8.09
N ILE A 276 2.31 -29.10 9.33
CA ILE A 276 1.54 -29.77 10.39
C ILE A 276 1.38 -28.82 11.57
N ARG A 277 0.12 -28.62 11.99
CA ARG A 277 -0.27 -28.00 13.27
C ARG A 277 -0.97 -29.03 14.15
N THR A 278 -0.48 -29.21 15.37
CA THR A 278 -1.12 -30.07 16.38
C THR A 278 -1.60 -29.19 17.53
N ILE A 279 -2.86 -29.33 17.93
CA ILE A 279 -3.44 -28.65 19.08
C ILE A 279 -3.42 -29.63 20.25
N SER A 280 -2.78 -29.25 21.35
CA SER A 280 -2.75 -30.00 22.59
C SER A 280 -4.14 -30.05 23.21
N THR A 281 -4.60 -31.26 23.56
CA THR A 281 -5.88 -31.48 24.25
C THR A 281 -5.78 -31.24 25.76
N THR A 282 -4.58 -31.03 26.30
CA THR A 282 -4.37 -30.85 27.75
C THR A 282 -4.41 -29.39 28.16
N ASP A 283 -3.86 -28.49 27.34
CA ASP A 283 -3.70 -27.07 27.66
C ASP A 283 -4.06 -26.13 26.50
N GLY A 284 -4.51 -26.66 25.35
CA GLY A 284 -4.89 -25.85 24.19
C GLY A 284 -3.71 -25.22 23.43
N THR A 285 -2.47 -25.51 23.83
CA THR A 285 -1.27 -25.01 23.15
C THR A 285 -1.12 -25.63 21.76
N GLN A 286 -0.29 -25.02 20.92
CA GLN A 286 -0.08 -25.48 19.55
C GLN A 286 1.38 -25.86 19.33
N ALA A 287 1.61 -26.97 18.63
CA ALA A 287 2.91 -27.36 18.11
C ALA A 287 2.89 -27.36 16.59
N HIS A 288 4.01 -27.00 15.98
CA HIS A 288 4.17 -26.94 14.53
C HIS A 288 5.37 -27.78 14.09
N SER A 289 5.23 -28.51 12.98
CA SER A 289 6.26 -29.42 12.48
C SER A 289 6.08 -29.71 10.98
N GLY A 290 7.02 -30.44 10.39
CA GLY A 290 7.02 -30.74 8.96
C GLY A 290 7.77 -29.70 8.13
N THR A 291 7.61 -29.80 6.82
CA THR A 291 8.26 -28.90 5.86
C THR A 291 7.63 -27.51 5.88
N TRP A 292 8.44 -26.50 5.59
CA TRP A 292 7.92 -25.15 5.31
C TRP A 292 7.21 -25.14 3.96
N VAL A 293 6.00 -24.58 3.94
CA VAL A 293 5.15 -24.43 2.76
C VAL A 293 4.79 -22.95 2.65
N GLN A 294 5.00 -22.37 1.48
CA GLN A 294 4.56 -21.01 1.19
C GLN A 294 3.03 -20.93 1.23
N VAL A 295 2.51 -19.91 1.90
CA VAL A 295 1.07 -19.68 2.06
C VAL A 295 0.64 -18.27 1.62
N SER A 296 1.61 -17.38 1.42
CA SER A 296 1.40 -16.03 0.88
C SER A 296 2.65 -15.60 0.13
N ARG A 297 2.46 -14.83 -0.94
CA ARG A 297 3.51 -14.10 -1.63
C ARG A 297 2.98 -12.82 -2.26
N LEU A 298 3.88 -11.90 -2.56
CA LEU A 298 3.57 -10.72 -3.36
C LEU A 298 4.85 -10.22 -4.05
N GLY A 299 4.75 -9.89 -5.32
CA GLY A 299 5.76 -9.18 -6.09
C GLY A 299 5.20 -7.83 -6.52
N MET A 300 4.58 -7.79 -7.70
CA MET A 300 3.82 -6.65 -8.19
C MET A 300 2.60 -6.41 -7.30
N PRO A 301 2.29 -5.14 -6.99
CA PRO A 301 1.08 -4.80 -6.28
C PRO A 301 -0.16 -5.24 -7.07
N LEU A 302 -1.26 -5.48 -6.35
CA LEU A 302 -2.59 -5.75 -6.88
C LEU A 302 -2.71 -6.98 -7.81
N MET A 303 -1.63 -7.73 -8.03
CA MET A 303 -1.65 -8.96 -8.83
C MET A 303 -2.62 -9.98 -8.22
N ASN A 304 -2.59 -10.15 -6.90
CA ASN A 304 -3.51 -11.02 -6.18
C ASN A 304 -4.94 -10.44 -6.15
N GLU A 305 -5.08 -9.13 -6.15
CA GLU A 305 -6.32 -8.39 -5.88
C GLU A 305 -7.20 -8.27 -7.12
N VAL A 306 -6.63 -7.83 -8.25
CA VAL A 306 -7.38 -7.43 -9.45
C VAL A 306 -7.07 -8.25 -10.70
N ILE A 307 -5.98 -9.02 -10.70
CA ILE A 307 -5.62 -9.90 -11.82
C ILE A 307 -6.01 -11.34 -11.55
N GLN A 308 -5.71 -11.88 -10.36
CA GLN A 308 -6.05 -13.26 -10.02
C GLN A 308 -7.51 -13.40 -9.60
N PRO A 309 -8.31 -14.26 -10.26
CA PRO A 309 -9.68 -14.52 -9.84
C PRO A 309 -9.69 -15.31 -8.53
N ILE A 310 -10.74 -15.13 -7.73
CA ILE A 310 -10.86 -15.68 -6.37
C ILE A 310 -10.52 -17.18 -6.26
N GLY A 311 -10.94 -18.00 -7.23
CA GLY A 311 -10.71 -19.45 -7.24
C GLY A 311 -9.26 -19.87 -7.49
N SER A 312 -8.40 -18.95 -7.93
CA SER A 312 -6.99 -19.20 -8.23
C SER A 312 -6.04 -18.62 -7.18
N LYS A 313 -6.51 -17.72 -6.30
CA LYS A 313 -5.67 -16.94 -5.38
C LYS A 313 -4.89 -17.79 -4.38
N ASP A 314 -5.53 -18.78 -3.75
CA ASP A 314 -4.83 -19.67 -2.81
C ASP A 314 -3.72 -20.46 -3.51
N ARG A 315 -3.96 -20.89 -4.75
CA ARG A 315 -2.94 -21.59 -5.54
C ARG A 315 -1.82 -20.64 -5.95
N TRP A 316 -2.15 -19.43 -6.37
CA TRP A 316 -1.19 -18.39 -6.71
C TRP A 316 -0.27 -18.07 -5.53
N ASN A 317 -0.84 -17.92 -4.32
CA ASN A 317 -0.11 -17.71 -3.07
C ASN A 317 0.84 -18.86 -2.72
N TYR A 318 0.47 -20.09 -3.06
CA TYR A 318 1.31 -21.27 -2.87
C TYR A 318 2.47 -21.36 -3.86
N ASP A 319 2.23 -21.03 -5.14
CA ASP A 319 3.23 -21.11 -6.19
C ASP A 319 4.31 -20.03 -6.02
N THR A 320 5.53 -20.28 -6.48
CA THR A 320 6.57 -19.25 -6.58
C THR A 320 6.48 -18.51 -7.92
N PRO A 321 7.12 -17.34 -8.10
CA PRO A 321 7.29 -16.73 -9.42
C PRO A 321 7.93 -17.67 -10.46
N TYR A 322 8.64 -18.70 -10.01
CA TYR A 322 9.31 -19.68 -10.89
C TYR A 322 8.44 -20.85 -11.31
N THR A 323 7.29 -21.01 -10.67
CA THR A 323 6.37 -22.14 -10.87
C THR A 323 4.96 -21.64 -11.15
N GLU A 324 4.83 -20.37 -11.53
CA GLU A 324 3.56 -19.75 -11.86
C GLU A 324 2.93 -20.43 -13.09
N ARG A 325 1.61 -20.58 -13.10
CA ARG A 325 0.89 -21.33 -14.13
C ARG A 325 0.61 -20.43 -15.33
N ALA A 326 0.55 -21.01 -16.52
CA ALA A 326 0.12 -20.33 -17.75
C ALA A 326 -1.24 -19.60 -17.61
N THR A 327 -2.12 -20.08 -16.71
CA THR A 327 -3.40 -19.43 -16.40
C THR A 327 -3.22 -18.04 -15.76
N SER A 328 -2.16 -17.81 -14.97
CA SER A 328 -1.86 -16.48 -14.43
C SER A 328 -1.49 -15.49 -15.54
N GLU A 329 -0.66 -15.93 -16.49
CA GLU A 329 -0.30 -15.10 -17.66
C GLU A 329 -1.52 -14.80 -18.53
N ASP A 330 -2.45 -15.75 -18.61
CA ASP A 330 -3.72 -15.59 -19.32
C ASP A 330 -4.57 -14.47 -18.72
N TYR A 331 -4.58 -14.33 -17.38
CA TYR A 331 -5.25 -13.23 -16.70
C TYR A 331 -4.57 -11.89 -16.99
N LEU A 332 -3.23 -11.83 -17.06
CA LEU A 332 -2.54 -10.59 -17.47
C LEU A 332 -2.83 -10.21 -18.93
N SER A 333 -3.01 -11.20 -19.80
CA SER A 333 -3.24 -10.98 -21.23
C SER A 333 -4.69 -10.66 -21.58
N ASN A 334 -5.62 -11.00 -20.68
CA ASN A 334 -7.06 -10.69 -20.72
C ASN A 334 -7.54 -10.36 -19.30
N PRO A 335 -7.16 -9.20 -18.73
CA PRO A 335 -7.44 -8.88 -17.34
C PRO A 335 -8.94 -8.79 -17.08
N GLU A 336 -9.42 -9.45 -16.02
CA GLU A 336 -10.82 -9.42 -15.63
C GLU A 336 -11.29 -7.98 -15.40
N LEU A 337 -10.45 -7.15 -14.78
CA LEU A 337 -10.68 -5.72 -14.60
C LEU A 337 -11.01 -4.99 -15.91
N GLY A 338 -10.45 -5.44 -17.04
CA GLY A 338 -10.75 -4.89 -18.36
C GLY A 338 -12.20 -5.09 -18.80
N LEU A 339 -12.92 -6.08 -18.24
CA LEU A 339 -14.34 -6.29 -18.53
C LEU A 339 -15.22 -5.14 -18.03
N TYR A 340 -14.78 -4.45 -16.98
CA TYR A 340 -15.50 -3.34 -16.34
C TYR A 340 -15.11 -1.96 -16.90
N MET A 341 -14.17 -1.90 -17.85
CA MET A 341 -13.74 -0.67 -18.53
C MET A 341 -14.02 -0.68 -20.04
N ALA A 342 -14.43 -1.83 -20.58
CA ALA A 342 -14.83 -1.97 -21.97
C ALA A 342 -16.35 -1.82 -22.13
N GLU A 343 -16.75 -1.38 -23.32
CA GLU A 343 -18.14 -1.36 -23.77
C GLU A 343 -18.38 -2.42 -24.85
N GLY A 344 -19.66 -2.74 -25.07
CA GLY A 344 -20.11 -3.70 -26.06
C GLY A 344 -20.62 -5.00 -25.44
N ASP A 345 -21.15 -5.88 -26.27
CA ASP A 345 -21.74 -7.15 -25.83
C ASP A 345 -20.70 -8.01 -25.08
N GLY A 346 -21.06 -8.45 -23.88
CA GLY A 346 -20.20 -9.26 -23.00
C GLY A 346 -19.27 -8.46 -22.07
N TYR A 347 -19.39 -7.13 -22.05
CA TYR A 347 -18.66 -6.26 -21.10
C TYR A 347 -19.60 -5.56 -20.12
N PHE A 348 -19.05 -5.10 -19.00
CA PHE A 348 -19.79 -4.52 -17.87
C PHE A 348 -19.54 -3.01 -17.68
N GLY A 349 -18.81 -2.35 -18.57
CA GLY A 349 -18.40 -0.95 -18.37
C GLY A 349 -19.56 0.02 -18.12
N THR A 350 -20.70 -0.16 -18.80
CA THR A 350 -21.90 0.68 -18.57
C THR A 350 -22.56 0.45 -17.20
N ALA A 351 -22.26 -0.68 -16.56
CA ALA A 351 -22.76 -1.03 -15.23
C ALA A 351 -21.82 -0.57 -14.10
N VAL A 352 -20.63 -0.05 -14.42
CA VAL A 352 -19.65 0.45 -13.45
C VAL A 352 -19.33 1.93 -13.72
N PRO A 353 -20.21 2.87 -13.32
CA PRO A 353 -20.03 4.30 -13.61
C PRO A 353 -18.73 4.89 -13.04
N GLY A 354 -18.18 4.30 -11.96
CA GLY A 354 -16.92 4.74 -11.37
C GLY A 354 -15.73 4.65 -12.33
N PHE A 355 -15.79 3.76 -13.32
CA PHE A 355 -14.76 3.61 -14.35
C PHE A 355 -15.10 4.30 -15.67
N ALA A 356 -16.15 5.13 -15.73
CA ALA A 356 -16.62 5.73 -16.99
C ALA A 356 -15.59 6.62 -17.72
N ASN A 357 -14.53 7.08 -17.03
CA ASN A 357 -13.41 7.82 -17.64
C ASN A 357 -12.29 6.91 -18.17
N LEU A 358 -12.30 5.62 -17.82
CA LEU A 358 -11.36 4.61 -18.28
C LEU A 358 -11.92 3.90 -19.51
N ARG A 359 -11.08 3.58 -20.48
CA ARG A 359 -11.54 3.03 -21.77
C ARG A 359 -10.52 2.10 -22.38
N ILE A 360 -10.91 0.91 -22.84
CA ILE A 360 -10.00 0.06 -23.62
C ILE A 360 -10.01 0.49 -25.09
N GLN A 361 -8.84 0.58 -25.74
CA GLN A 361 -8.77 0.84 -27.18
C GLN A 361 -9.39 -0.29 -27.98
N ARG A 362 -10.43 0.03 -28.75
CA ARG A 362 -11.15 -0.94 -29.60
C ARG A 362 -10.80 -0.83 -31.07
N ASN A 363 -10.26 0.33 -31.49
CA ASN A 363 -9.97 0.61 -32.90
C ASN A 363 -8.71 1.46 -33.07
N SER A 364 -7.65 1.07 -32.35
CA SER A 364 -6.36 1.74 -32.45
C SER A 364 -5.79 1.63 -33.86
N LEU A 365 -5.32 2.75 -34.42
CA LEU A 365 -4.88 2.88 -35.81
C LEU A 365 -5.90 2.35 -36.85
N GLY A 366 -7.19 2.34 -36.50
CA GLY A 366 -8.28 1.93 -37.38
C GLY A 366 -8.40 0.43 -37.62
N GLN A 367 -7.63 -0.41 -36.91
CA GLN A 367 -7.62 -1.86 -37.16
C GLN A 367 -7.29 -2.74 -35.94
N PHE A 368 -6.71 -2.20 -34.87
CA PHE A 368 -6.27 -2.98 -33.72
C PHE A 368 -7.25 -2.86 -32.55
N ASP A 369 -7.82 -3.99 -32.16
CA ASP A 369 -8.77 -4.11 -31.05
C ASP A 369 -8.09 -4.80 -29.85
N PHE A 370 -7.95 -4.06 -28.75
CA PHE A 370 -7.28 -4.52 -27.52
C PHE A 370 -8.24 -5.00 -26.43
N GLY A 371 -9.55 -5.10 -26.72
CA GLY A 371 -10.51 -5.68 -25.79
C GLY A 371 -10.30 -7.17 -25.54
N ASN A 372 -10.64 -7.65 -24.34
CA ASN A 372 -10.43 -9.06 -23.98
C ASN A 372 -10.96 -10.04 -25.04
N GLY A 373 -10.16 -11.06 -25.37
CA GLY A 373 -10.46 -12.07 -26.37
C GLY A 373 -10.20 -11.66 -27.82
N LYS A 374 -9.77 -10.41 -28.07
CA LYS A 374 -9.43 -9.92 -29.41
C LYS A 374 -7.96 -10.15 -29.74
N ASN A 375 -7.60 -9.96 -31.00
CA ASN A 375 -6.25 -10.26 -31.48
C ASN A 375 -5.24 -9.14 -31.20
N GLY A 376 -5.67 -7.90 -30.94
CA GLY A 376 -4.74 -6.77 -30.84
C GLY A 376 -3.78 -6.74 -32.02
N VAL A 377 -2.48 -6.85 -31.75
CA VAL A 377 -1.41 -6.88 -32.75
C VAL A 377 -0.85 -8.29 -33.02
N SER A 378 -1.50 -9.36 -32.56
CA SER A 378 -0.97 -10.73 -32.63
C SER A 378 -0.68 -11.22 -34.07
N ALA A 379 -1.36 -10.66 -35.07
CA ALA A 379 -1.13 -10.97 -36.48
C ALA A 379 0.31 -10.65 -36.94
N LEU A 380 1.02 -9.77 -36.22
CA LEU A 380 2.42 -9.43 -36.50
C LEU A 380 3.38 -10.62 -36.31
N LEU A 381 2.97 -11.70 -35.62
CA LEU A 381 3.76 -12.92 -35.51
C LEU A 381 4.12 -13.52 -36.88
N ASN A 382 3.24 -13.31 -37.86
CA ASN A 382 3.39 -13.77 -39.24
C ASN A 382 3.78 -12.65 -40.22
N ALA A 383 4.15 -11.47 -39.71
CA ALA A 383 4.62 -10.38 -40.56
C ALA A 383 5.97 -10.75 -41.23
N PRO A 384 6.28 -10.19 -42.41
CA PRO A 384 7.62 -10.31 -42.98
C PRO A 384 8.69 -9.86 -41.98
N ALA A 385 9.80 -10.60 -41.87
CA ALA A 385 10.86 -10.32 -40.88
C ALA A 385 11.37 -8.87 -40.97
N ALA A 386 11.48 -8.33 -42.18
CA ALA A 386 11.89 -6.94 -42.41
C ALA A 386 10.95 -5.90 -41.76
N SER A 387 9.67 -6.22 -41.57
CA SER A 387 8.67 -5.32 -40.98
C SER A 387 8.75 -5.24 -39.45
N VAL A 388 9.41 -6.21 -38.81
CA VAL A 388 9.54 -6.30 -37.35
C VAL A 388 11.00 -6.33 -36.88
N ALA A 389 11.97 -6.22 -37.81
CA ALA A 389 13.39 -6.28 -37.52
C ALA A 389 13.82 -5.21 -36.50
N GLY A 390 14.62 -5.61 -35.50
CA GLY A 390 15.10 -4.71 -34.45
C GLY A 390 14.04 -4.27 -33.44
N THR A 391 12.88 -4.94 -33.41
CA THR A 391 11.81 -4.66 -32.46
C THR A 391 11.62 -5.84 -31.50
N ALA A 392 10.94 -5.62 -30.37
CA ALA A 392 10.52 -6.68 -29.47
C ALA A 392 9.56 -7.69 -30.14
N PHE A 393 8.94 -7.31 -31.27
CA PHE A 393 8.05 -8.15 -32.06
C PHE A 393 8.78 -8.93 -33.17
N ALA A 394 10.11 -8.85 -33.25
CA ALA A 394 10.89 -9.82 -34.02
C ALA A 394 10.78 -11.21 -33.39
N LYS A 395 10.97 -12.27 -34.19
CA LYS A 395 11.05 -13.63 -33.66
C LYS A 395 12.28 -13.81 -32.78
N ILE A 396 12.26 -14.81 -31.91
CA ILE A 396 13.40 -15.12 -31.03
C ILE A 396 14.67 -15.40 -31.83
N ALA A 397 14.55 -16.10 -32.96
CA ALA A 397 15.67 -16.36 -33.86
C ALA A 397 16.32 -15.06 -34.41
N ASP A 398 15.56 -13.96 -34.42
CA ASP A 398 15.96 -12.64 -34.88
C ASP A 398 16.20 -11.65 -33.73
N GLY A 399 16.29 -12.15 -32.48
CA GLY A 399 16.59 -11.36 -31.28
C GLY A 399 15.40 -10.63 -30.64
N GLY A 400 14.16 -10.94 -31.03
CA GLY A 400 12.95 -10.41 -30.40
C GLY A 400 12.23 -11.44 -29.50
N PHE A 401 10.95 -11.17 -29.21
CA PHE A 401 10.11 -11.95 -28.29
C PHE A 401 8.70 -12.20 -28.85
N ALA A 402 8.56 -12.21 -30.17
CA ALA A 402 7.26 -12.34 -30.86
C ALA A 402 6.43 -13.54 -30.37
N GLU A 403 7.06 -14.70 -30.21
CA GLU A 403 6.40 -15.95 -29.82
C GLU A 403 5.77 -15.85 -28.43
N TYR A 404 6.34 -15.03 -27.54
CA TYR A 404 5.82 -14.78 -26.20
C TYR A 404 4.82 -13.62 -26.17
N LEU A 405 5.05 -12.54 -26.94
CA LEU A 405 4.25 -11.31 -26.86
C LEU A 405 3.06 -11.27 -27.83
N LEU A 406 3.08 -11.99 -28.95
CA LEU A 406 2.09 -11.88 -30.02
C LEU A 406 1.11 -13.05 -29.99
N ARG A 407 0.28 -13.08 -28.94
CA ARG A 407 -0.66 -14.18 -28.66
C ARG A 407 -2.06 -13.90 -29.25
N PRO A 408 -2.60 -14.74 -30.15
CA PRO A 408 -3.98 -14.60 -30.62
C PRO A 408 -5.00 -14.65 -29.49
N GLY A 409 -6.04 -13.80 -29.55
CA GLY A 409 -7.08 -13.70 -28.52
C GLY A 409 -6.61 -13.16 -27.15
N LYS A 410 -5.39 -12.61 -27.08
CA LYS A 410 -4.69 -12.22 -25.85
C LYS A 410 -4.05 -10.83 -26.04
N PRO A 411 -4.84 -9.78 -26.28
CA PRO A 411 -4.33 -8.53 -26.80
C PRO A 411 -3.46 -7.76 -25.81
N ARG A 412 -3.60 -8.01 -24.50
CA ARG A 412 -2.81 -7.35 -23.45
C ARG A 412 -1.48 -8.06 -23.15
N SER A 413 -1.13 -9.07 -23.96
CA SER A 413 0.18 -9.73 -23.90
C SER A 413 1.34 -8.83 -24.36
N VAL A 414 1.05 -7.66 -24.95
CA VAL A 414 2.05 -6.69 -25.44
C VAL A 414 2.22 -5.46 -24.55
N ASP A 415 1.48 -5.33 -23.46
CA ASP A 415 1.60 -4.18 -22.55
C ASP A 415 1.49 -4.58 -21.08
N ILE A 416 0.38 -5.18 -20.65
CA ILE A 416 0.18 -5.57 -19.24
C ILE A 416 1.08 -6.75 -18.87
N LEU A 417 1.06 -7.82 -19.67
CA LEU A 417 1.90 -8.99 -19.41
C LEU A 417 3.39 -8.64 -19.24
N PRO A 418 4.06 -7.93 -20.15
CA PRO A 418 5.48 -7.61 -19.97
C PRO A 418 5.73 -6.69 -18.77
N ILE A 419 4.84 -5.72 -18.48
CA ILE A 419 5.00 -4.84 -17.31
C ILE A 419 5.01 -5.64 -16.00
N PHE A 420 4.08 -6.60 -15.85
CA PHE A 420 3.89 -7.32 -14.60
C PHE A 420 4.73 -8.60 -14.50
N HIS A 421 5.16 -9.18 -15.62
CA HIS A 421 5.68 -10.55 -15.63
C HIS A 421 7.14 -10.69 -16.04
N THR A 422 7.59 -9.98 -17.08
CA THR A 422 8.95 -10.13 -17.64
C THR A 422 9.82 -8.87 -17.50
N GLY A 423 9.19 -7.73 -17.21
CA GLY A 423 9.78 -6.41 -17.37
C GLY A 423 9.73 -5.94 -18.82
N VAL A 424 10.01 -4.66 -19.03
CA VAL A 424 9.90 -4.03 -20.35
C VAL A 424 11.30 -3.79 -20.94
N PRO A 425 11.60 -4.30 -22.15
CA PRO A 425 12.85 -4.02 -22.83
C PRO A 425 12.81 -2.64 -23.49
N ASN A 426 13.95 -1.97 -23.56
CA ASN A 426 14.08 -0.73 -24.35
C ASN A 426 14.23 -1.03 -25.85
N LEU A 427 13.19 -1.60 -26.46
CA LEU A 427 13.08 -1.90 -27.89
C LEU A 427 11.72 -1.40 -28.41
N PRO A 428 11.59 -1.01 -29.70
CA PRO A 428 10.27 -0.74 -30.26
C PRO A 428 9.32 -1.96 -30.08
N PRO A 429 8.02 -1.76 -29.80
CA PRO A 429 7.36 -0.46 -29.67
C PRO A 429 7.54 0.23 -28.30
N TYR A 430 8.18 -0.37 -27.30
CA TYR A 430 8.25 0.13 -25.91
C TYR A 430 9.00 1.45 -25.67
N GLN A 431 9.57 2.04 -26.72
CA GLN A 431 10.09 3.41 -26.72
C GLN A 431 8.94 4.42 -26.89
N LEU A 432 9.06 5.61 -26.27
CA LEU A 432 7.99 6.61 -26.33
C LEU A 432 7.72 7.09 -27.76
N ALA A 433 6.45 7.36 -28.05
CA ALA A 433 5.94 7.63 -29.39
C ALA A 433 6.25 9.04 -29.95
N ASN A 434 6.81 9.96 -29.17
CA ASN A 434 6.93 11.38 -29.48
C ASN A 434 7.49 11.72 -30.87
N ILE A 435 8.53 11.00 -31.32
CA ILE A 435 9.17 11.23 -32.63
C ILE A 435 9.01 10.07 -33.60
N LYS A 436 8.17 9.08 -33.26
CA LYS A 436 7.86 8.00 -34.21
C LYS A 436 7.06 8.60 -35.37
N PRO A 437 7.30 8.19 -36.62
CA PRO A 437 6.41 8.56 -37.71
C PRO A 437 4.96 8.18 -37.38
N ALA A 438 4.02 9.06 -37.74
CA ALA A 438 2.61 8.86 -37.42
C ALA A 438 2.10 7.50 -37.91
N GLY A 439 1.46 6.74 -37.02
CA GLY A 439 0.93 5.41 -37.32
C GLY A 439 1.98 4.30 -37.44
N GLN A 440 3.25 4.55 -37.10
CA GLN A 440 4.34 3.57 -37.16
C GLN A 440 4.89 3.25 -35.76
N PRO A 441 4.15 2.48 -34.92
CA PRO A 441 4.56 2.19 -33.54
C PRO A 441 5.86 1.37 -33.44
N LEU A 442 6.23 0.66 -34.50
CA LEU A 442 7.45 -0.16 -34.58
C LEU A 442 8.70 0.64 -34.97
N ALA A 443 8.55 1.90 -35.36
CA ALA A 443 9.70 2.77 -35.59
C ALA A 443 10.44 3.06 -34.26
N PRO A 444 11.76 3.28 -34.30
CA PRO A 444 12.51 3.75 -33.14
C PRO A 444 11.90 5.03 -32.55
N GLY A 445 11.60 4.99 -31.26
CA GLY A 445 11.10 6.11 -30.49
C GLY A 445 12.16 6.70 -29.57
N LYS A 446 11.74 7.48 -28.57
CA LYS A 446 12.66 7.92 -27.52
C LYS A 446 12.92 6.77 -26.54
N PRO A 447 14.19 6.43 -26.26
CA PRO A 447 14.53 5.48 -25.21
C PRO A 447 13.94 5.91 -23.87
N PHE A 448 13.37 4.96 -23.13
CA PHE A 448 12.56 5.26 -21.95
C PHE A 448 12.91 4.34 -20.79
N VAL A 449 12.22 3.21 -20.66
CA VAL A 449 12.41 2.28 -19.54
C VAL A 449 13.16 1.03 -19.98
N ASN A 450 14.05 0.54 -19.12
CA ASN A 450 14.55 -0.83 -19.20
C ASN A 450 14.39 -1.48 -17.82
N THR A 451 13.39 -2.34 -17.66
CA THR A 451 13.23 -3.20 -16.47
C THR A 451 13.34 -4.67 -16.85
N PHE A 452 13.88 -4.95 -18.04
CA PHE A 452 13.79 -6.25 -18.66
C PHE A 452 14.65 -7.29 -17.95
N MET A 453 13.97 -8.28 -17.38
CA MET A 453 14.60 -9.48 -16.83
C MET A 453 13.61 -10.64 -17.07
N PRO A 454 13.55 -11.14 -18.32
CA PRO A 454 12.71 -12.27 -18.66
C PRO A 454 13.32 -13.52 -18.01
N LEU A 455 12.53 -14.23 -17.21
CA LEU A 455 12.94 -15.50 -16.60
C LEU A 455 12.44 -16.69 -17.40
N ILE A 456 12.39 -16.54 -18.72
CA ILE A 456 11.74 -17.49 -19.63
C ILE A 456 12.68 -18.65 -19.91
N ASP A 457 12.38 -19.79 -19.32
CA ASP A 457 13.09 -21.06 -19.47
C ASP A 457 12.89 -21.72 -20.85
N ASN A 458 11.80 -21.42 -21.56
CA ASN A 458 11.68 -21.67 -22.99
C ASN A 458 10.93 -20.56 -23.73
N PRO A 459 11.64 -19.60 -24.35
CA PRO A 459 11.00 -18.47 -25.02
C PRO A 459 10.18 -18.91 -26.25
N ALA A 460 10.44 -20.09 -26.82
CA ALA A 460 9.72 -20.61 -27.98
C ALA A 460 8.32 -21.18 -27.65
N VAL A 461 7.91 -21.19 -26.37
CA VAL A 461 6.57 -21.63 -25.94
C VAL A 461 5.73 -20.41 -25.51
N PRO A 462 4.42 -20.34 -25.84
CA PRO A 462 3.55 -19.23 -25.45
C PRO A 462 3.29 -19.08 -23.95
N ALA A 463 3.94 -19.89 -23.11
CA ALA A 463 3.90 -19.85 -21.66
C ALA A 463 5.25 -20.39 -21.16
N GLY A 464 5.85 -19.70 -20.19
CA GLY A 464 7.19 -20.01 -19.70
C GLY A 464 7.50 -19.23 -18.44
N VAL A 465 8.47 -19.71 -17.67
CA VAL A 465 8.83 -19.20 -16.35
C VAL A 465 9.20 -17.71 -16.42
N GLY A 466 9.06 -17.03 -15.29
CA GLY A 466 8.69 -15.63 -15.22
C GLY A 466 7.52 -15.59 -14.29
N GLY A 467 7.51 -14.62 -13.41
CA GLY A 467 6.45 -14.53 -12.43
C GLY A 467 6.46 -13.18 -11.76
N ASP A 468 5.44 -13.03 -10.93
CA ASP A 468 5.18 -11.82 -10.20
C ASP A 468 6.37 -11.33 -9.36
N MET A 469 7.00 -10.24 -9.80
CA MET A 469 8.14 -9.59 -9.13
C MET A 469 8.15 -8.10 -9.47
N LEU A 470 8.37 -7.25 -8.46
CA LEU A 470 8.71 -5.85 -8.67
C LEU A 470 10.09 -5.75 -9.30
N ARG A 471 10.17 -5.11 -10.47
CA ARG A 471 11.44 -4.95 -11.20
C ARG A 471 11.99 -3.56 -11.03
N LEU A 472 13.11 -3.45 -10.34
CA LEU A 472 13.80 -2.20 -10.11
C LEU A 472 15.06 -2.12 -10.96
N ASN A 473 15.13 -1.08 -11.80
CA ASN A 473 16.35 -0.63 -12.44
C ASN A 473 17.08 0.35 -11.51
N MET A 474 18.17 -0.15 -10.93
CA MET A 474 18.97 0.60 -9.97
C MET A 474 19.85 1.69 -10.60
N ALA A 475 19.98 1.72 -11.93
CA ALA A 475 20.71 2.77 -12.64
C ALA A 475 19.89 4.05 -12.81
N VAL A 476 18.57 3.99 -12.62
CA VAL A 476 17.70 5.17 -12.69
C VAL A 476 17.92 6.05 -11.45
N PRO A 477 18.24 7.36 -11.61
CA PRO A 477 18.37 8.27 -10.49
C PRO A 477 17.00 8.63 -9.91
N THR A 478 16.97 9.04 -8.64
CA THR A 478 15.72 9.38 -7.95
C THR A 478 15.21 10.75 -8.35
N THR A 479 13.88 10.90 -8.36
CA THR A 479 13.22 12.20 -8.44
C THR A 479 13.07 12.75 -7.03
N PRO A 480 13.62 13.94 -6.70
CA PRO A 480 13.50 14.51 -5.37
C PRO A 480 12.03 14.63 -4.94
N ARG A 481 11.69 14.10 -3.75
CA ARG A 481 10.30 14.05 -3.25
C ARG A 481 9.68 15.43 -2.98
N ASN A 482 10.52 16.45 -2.81
CA ASN A 482 10.11 17.84 -2.64
C ASN A 482 10.11 18.65 -3.95
N SER A 483 10.43 18.03 -5.09
CA SER A 483 10.39 18.69 -6.40
C SER A 483 8.95 18.97 -6.80
N THR A 484 8.73 20.11 -7.47
CA THR A 484 7.45 20.40 -8.12
C THR A 484 7.14 19.47 -9.30
N GLU A 485 8.15 18.73 -9.78
CA GLU A 485 8.01 17.74 -10.85
C GLU A 485 7.74 16.33 -10.32
N PHE A 486 7.79 16.12 -9.00
CA PHE A 486 7.44 14.84 -8.41
C PHE A 486 5.95 14.54 -8.61
N SER A 487 5.63 13.30 -8.96
CA SER A 487 4.27 12.81 -9.13
C SER A 487 4.14 11.39 -8.60
N SER A 488 3.02 11.08 -7.96
CA SER A 488 2.65 9.73 -7.52
C SER A 488 2.32 8.77 -8.68
N GLU A 489 2.26 9.25 -9.92
CA GLU A 489 1.96 8.42 -11.10
C GLU A 489 3.19 7.74 -11.71
N GLY A 490 4.36 7.82 -11.08
CA GLY A 490 5.57 7.10 -11.49
C GLY A 490 5.91 7.24 -12.98
N LEU A 491 6.10 6.10 -13.65
CA LEU A 491 6.44 6.08 -15.08
C LEU A 491 5.34 6.66 -15.98
N LEU A 492 4.08 6.69 -15.55
CA LEU A 492 3.03 7.35 -16.34
C LEU A 492 3.26 8.86 -16.42
N ALA A 493 3.60 9.51 -15.30
CA ALA A 493 3.99 10.93 -15.30
C ALA A 493 5.23 11.18 -16.16
N ALA A 494 6.23 10.30 -16.08
CA ALA A 494 7.42 10.38 -16.91
C ALA A 494 7.10 10.24 -18.41
N ALA A 495 6.19 9.34 -18.79
CA ALA A 495 5.74 9.18 -20.16
C ALA A 495 4.99 10.42 -20.67
N VAL A 496 4.11 11.01 -19.86
CA VAL A 496 3.42 12.26 -20.21
C VAL A 496 4.42 13.38 -20.49
N LEU A 497 5.40 13.58 -19.61
CA LEU A 497 6.48 14.57 -19.83
C LEU A 497 7.28 14.25 -21.10
N GLY A 498 7.68 12.99 -21.29
CA GLY A 498 8.43 12.55 -22.48
C GLY A 498 7.68 12.73 -23.80
N LEU A 499 6.35 12.74 -23.77
CA LEU A 499 5.50 12.91 -24.95
C LEU A 499 5.11 14.39 -25.20
N THR A 500 4.97 15.19 -24.14
CA THR A 500 4.32 16.51 -24.24
C THR A 500 5.22 17.70 -23.90
N ASP A 501 6.26 17.52 -23.10
CA ASP A 501 7.13 18.60 -22.64
C ASP A 501 8.30 18.81 -23.61
N ALA A 502 8.49 20.07 -24.06
CA ALA A 502 9.52 20.46 -25.02
C ALA A 502 10.96 20.08 -24.60
N ARG A 503 11.22 19.92 -23.30
CA ARG A 503 12.52 19.49 -22.75
C ARG A 503 12.88 18.05 -23.12
N PHE A 504 11.86 17.20 -23.31
CA PHE A 504 12.02 15.77 -23.47
C PHE A 504 11.48 15.25 -24.80
N ASN A 505 10.48 15.91 -25.39
CA ASN A 505 9.77 15.39 -26.55
C ASN A 505 10.38 15.78 -27.91
N THR A 506 11.41 16.63 -27.93
CA THR A 506 12.01 17.17 -29.17
C THR A 506 13.11 16.29 -29.78
N THR A 507 13.65 15.32 -29.05
CA THR A 507 14.71 14.42 -29.52
C THR A 507 14.48 12.96 -29.09
N ASN A 508 15.15 12.03 -29.78
CA ASN A 508 15.26 10.61 -29.37
C ASN A 508 16.51 10.29 -28.55
N THR A 509 17.24 11.30 -28.06
CA THR A 509 18.36 11.03 -27.18
C THR A 509 17.85 10.48 -25.85
N LEU A 510 18.56 9.49 -25.31
CA LEU A 510 18.32 9.00 -23.95
C LEU A 510 18.46 10.18 -22.97
N GLN A 511 17.48 10.34 -22.09
CA GLN A 511 17.45 11.36 -21.06
C GLN A 511 16.84 10.78 -19.80
N PHE A 512 17.25 11.29 -18.64
CA PHE A 512 16.46 11.12 -17.44
C PHE A 512 15.27 12.07 -17.49
N ILE A 513 14.07 11.52 -17.33
CA ILE A 513 12.81 12.24 -17.21
C ILE A 513 12.34 12.08 -15.74
N PRO A 514 11.85 13.14 -15.08
CA PRO A 514 11.32 13.02 -13.73
C PRO A 514 10.27 11.89 -13.61
N ASN A 515 10.30 11.21 -12.47
CA ASN A 515 9.48 10.06 -12.07
C ASN A 515 9.77 8.72 -12.76
N MET A 516 10.87 8.62 -13.51
CA MET A 516 11.33 7.31 -14.01
C MET A 516 11.73 6.32 -12.89
N ASP A 517 11.92 6.80 -11.66
CA ASP A 517 12.18 6.02 -10.45
C ASP A 517 10.90 5.53 -9.74
N GLY A 518 9.73 5.74 -10.33
CA GLY A 518 8.44 5.29 -9.80
C GLY A 518 7.87 4.07 -10.52
N PHE A 519 6.81 3.51 -9.96
CA PHE A 519 6.13 2.33 -10.46
C PHE A 519 5.78 2.41 -11.97
N PRO A 520 5.98 1.33 -12.75
CA PRO A 520 6.51 0.01 -12.38
C PRO A 520 8.06 -0.16 -12.47
N ASN A 521 8.86 0.91 -12.36
CA ASN A 521 10.29 0.77 -12.10
C ASN A 521 10.54 0.66 -10.58
N GLY A 522 10.35 -0.54 -10.06
CA GLY A 522 10.15 -0.76 -8.63
C GLY A 522 8.82 -0.15 -8.17
N ARG A 523 8.73 0.22 -6.89
CA ARG A 523 7.57 0.90 -6.30
C ARG A 523 8.04 1.77 -5.15
N ARG A 524 7.72 3.06 -5.19
CA ARG A 524 7.93 4.03 -4.11
C ARG A 524 6.74 4.00 -3.15
N LEU A 525 6.91 4.46 -1.90
CA LEU A 525 5.81 4.56 -0.94
C LEU A 525 4.73 5.54 -1.42
N GLU A 526 5.13 6.55 -2.19
CA GLU A 526 4.26 7.60 -2.70
C GLU A 526 3.50 7.25 -3.98
N ASP A 527 3.76 6.07 -4.59
CA ASP A 527 3.14 5.70 -5.87
C ASP A 527 1.66 5.35 -5.68
N ASP A 528 0.76 6.04 -6.39
CA ASP A 528 -0.68 5.75 -6.43
C ASP A 528 -0.93 4.58 -7.39
N ILE A 529 -0.55 3.39 -6.94
CA ILE A 529 -0.60 2.16 -7.73
C ILE A 529 -2.04 1.84 -8.17
N THR A 530 -3.06 2.10 -7.36
CA THR A 530 -4.46 1.88 -7.73
C THR A 530 -4.83 2.71 -8.94
N ARG A 531 -4.47 4.00 -8.96
CA ARG A 531 -4.71 4.87 -10.12
C ARG A 531 -3.87 4.45 -11.33
N ILE A 532 -2.57 4.22 -11.16
CA ILE A 532 -1.66 3.86 -12.26
C ILE A 532 -2.15 2.60 -12.97
N GLU A 533 -2.53 1.57 -12.21
CA GLU A 533 -2.97 0.30 -12.78
C GLU A 533 -4.33 0.40 -13.46
N LEU A 534 -5.29 1.12 -12.87
CA LEU A 534 -6.57 1.39 -13.51
C LEU A 534 -6.38 2.11 -14.87
N GLN A 535 -5.46 3.07 -14.95
CA GLN A 535 -5.11 3.75 -16.20
C GLN A 535 -4.36 2.83 -17.18
N ALA A 536 -3.47 1.96 -16.68
CA ALA A 536 -2.75 0.98 -17.49
C ALA A 536 -3.70 -0.05 -18.11
N VAL A 537 -4.62 -0.63 -17.33
CA VAL A 537 -5.68 -1.51 -17.84
C VAL A 537 -6.63 -0.74 -18.77
N GLY A 538 -6.89 0.53 -18.46
CA GLY A 538 -7.53 1.49 -19.36
C GLY A 538 -6.69 1.86 -20.59
N GLY A 539 -5.57 1.19 -20.86
CA GLY A 539 -4.85 1.24 -22.13
C GLY A 539 -3.81 2.35 -22.28
N VAL A 540 -3.53 3.15 -21.24
CA VAL A 540 -2.68 4.35 -21.41
C VAL A 540 -1.25 4.00 -21.87
N VAL A 541 -0.78 2.81 -21.51
CA VAL A 541 0.51 2.27 -21.93
C VAL A 541 0.57 2.09 -23.44
N LEU A 542 -0.47 1.53 -24.06
CA LEU A 542 -0.58 1.36 -25.52
C LEU A 542 -0.45 2.72 -26.22
N HIS A 543 -1.12 3.74 -25.70
CA HIS A 543 -1.00 5.10 -26.24
C HIS A 543 0.45 5.61 -26.18
N ALA A 544 1.12 5.44 -25.04
CA ALA A 544 2.49 5.92 -24.85
C ALA A 544 3.50 5.31 -25.84
N ILE A 545 3.24 4.07 -26.30
CA ILE A 545 4.09 3.34 -27.25
C ILE A 545 3.66 3.50 -28.72
N GLY A 546 2.64 4.30 -29.01
CA GLY A 546 2.22 4.67 -30.38
C GLY A 546 1.02 3.90 -30.91
N LEU A 547 0.25 3.27 -30.03
CA LEU A 547 -1.05 2.64 -30.31
C LEU A 547 -2.16 3.50 -29.67
N PRO A 548 -2.60 4.58 -30.33
CA PRO A 548 -3.47 5.58 -29.73
C PRO A 548 -4.90 5.06 -29.52
N TYR A 549 -5.65 5.75 -28.67
CA TYR A 549 -7.10 5.58 -28.56
C TYR A 549 -7.79 5.97 -29.87
N GLU A 550 -8.90 5.30 -30.18
CA GLU A 550 -9.82 5.76 -31.21
C GLU A 550 -10.41 7.15 -30.88
N ALA A 551 -10.88 7.87 -31.90
CA ALA A 551 -11.56 9.15 -31.70
C ALA A 551 -12.86 8.96 -30.89
N GLY A 552 -13.07 9.79 -29.86
CA GLY A 552 -14.24 9.74 -28.98
C GLY A 552 -13.90 10.05 -27.52
N ALA A 553 -14.93 10.26 -26.70
CA ALA A 553 -14.82 10.42 -25.25
C ALA A 553 -15.17 9.10 -24.53
N PRO A 554 -14.54 8.77 -23.39
CA PRO A 554 -13.58 9.58 -22.62
C PRO A 554 -12.17 9.66 -23.24
N GLY A 555 -11.79 8.72 -24.10
CA GLY A 555 -10.50 8.71 -24.82
C GLY A 555 -9.28 8.87 -23.91
N LEU A 556 -8.15 9.36 -24.45
CA LEU A 556 -6.94 9.63 -23.66
C LEU A 556 -7.18 10.65 -22.54
N ALA A 557 -7.94 11.72 -22.85
CA ALA A 557 -8.14 12.83 -21.92
C ALA A 557 -8.85 12.38 -20.63
N GLY A 558 -9.87 11.53 -20.75
CA GLY A 558 -10.55 10.97 -19.59
C GLY A 558 -9.66 10.02 -18.79
N VAL A 559 -8.85 9.19 -19.46
CA VAL A 559 -7.92 8.28 -18.78
C VAL A 559 -6.86 9.06 -17.98
N LEU A 560 -6.25 10.10 -18.56
CA LEU A 560 -5.30 10.95 -17.84
C LEU A 560 -5.96 11.81 -16.74
N GLY A 561 -7.23 12.19 -16.93
CA GLY A 561 -8.04 12.93 -15.97
C GLY A 561 -8.64 12.07 -14.85
N PHE A 562 -8.52 10.74 -14.91
CA PHE A 562 -9.08 9.84 -13.92
C PHE A 562 -8.43 10.00 -12.55
N ARG A 563 -9.22 9.92 -11.47
CA ARG A 563 -8.80 10.08 -10.08
C ARG A 563 -9.57 9.08 -9.21
N THR A 564 -8.87 8.39 -8.31
CA THR A 564 -9.47 7.48 -7.32
C THR A 564 -10.11 8.25 -6.17
N GLY A 565 -9.56 9.42 -5.83
CA GLY A 565 -9.98 10.29 -4.73
C GLY A 565 -9.07 10.23 -3.50
N ILE A 566 -8.30 9.15 -3.36
CA ILE A 566 -7.23 9.01 -2.35
C ILE A 566 -5.93 8.84 -3.12
N GLU A 567 -5.05 9.83 -3.07
CA GLU A 567 -3.83 9.90 -3.90
C GLU A 567 -2.53 10.04 -3.09
N ALA A 568 -2.64 9.93 -1.77
CA ALA A 568 -1.53 9.96 -0.84
C ALA A 568 -1.93 9.33 0.49
N ASN A 569 -0.93 8.89 1.25
CA ASN A 569 -1.11 8.37 2.59
C ASN A 569 -1.74 9.39 3.55
N ASP A 570 -2.46 8.91 4.57
CA ASP A 570 -3.16 9.76 5.54
C ASP A 570 -2.21 10.53 6.48
N ILE A 571 -0.98 10.03 6.60
CA ILE A 571 0.13 10.67 7.30
C ILE A 571 1.38 10.78 6.41
N ALA A 572 2.09 11.89 6.53
CA ALA A 572 3.28 12.15 5.74
C ALA A 572 4.39 11.15 6.05
N PHE A 573 5.03 10.63 4.99
CA PHE A 573 6.23 9.81 5.10
C PHE A 573 7.39 10.59 5.72
N ARG A 574 8.28 9.84 6.36
CA ARG A 574 9.50 10.35 7.01
C ARG A 574 10.58 10.60 5.96
N SER A 575 11.56 11.44 6.30
CA SER A 575 12.68 11.77 5.43
C SER A 575 13.87 10.82 5.54
N THR A 576 13.82 9.81 6.41
CA THR A 576 14.92 8.86 6.64
C THR A 576 14.38 7.43 6.75
N PHE A 577 15.22 6.45 6.44
CA PHE A 577 14.91 5.02 6.61
C PHE A 577 14.24 4.74 7.98
N PRO A 578 13.16 3.95 8.02
CA PRO A 578 12.55 3.18 6.94
C PRO A 578 11.49 3.95 6.10
N TYR A 579 11.46 5.28 6.19
CA TYR A 579 10.58 6.21 5.44
C TYR A 579 9.08 6.14 5.76
N MET A 580 8.54 5.03 6.21
CA MET A 580 7.14 4.93 6.67
C MET A 580 6.92 5.72 7.97
N ALA A 581 5.70 6.22 8.19
CA ALA A 581 5.36 6.95 9.40
C ALA A 581 5.38 6.05 10.65
N LEU A 582 5.46 6.67 11.83
CA LEU A 582 5.33 5.93 13.09
C LEU A 582 3.94 5.28 13.16
N PRO A 583 3.81 4.10 13.78
CA PRO A 583 2.52 3.50 14.02
C PRO A 583 1.65 4.40 14.88
N TRP A 584 0.37 4.49 14.50
CA TRP A 584 -0.65 5.18 15.25
C TRP A 584 -0.70 4.67 16.69
N SER A 585 -0.93 5.60 17.61
CA SER A 585 -1.16 5.25 19.00
C SER A 585 -2.59 4.76 19.21
N GLY A 586 -2.78 3.78 20.09
CA GLY A 586 -4.11 3.38 20.57
C GLY A 586 -4.94 4.52 21.18
N THR A 587 -4.31 5.62 21.57
CA THR A 587 -4.99 6.84 22.06
C THR A 587 -5.28 7.90 21.00
N GLU A 588 -4.71 7.77 19.80
CA GLU A 588 -4.77 8.80 18.74
C GLU A 588 -5.42 8.32 17.43
N ALA A 589 -5.53 7.00 17.25
CA ALA A 589 -6.05 6.39 16.03
C ALA A 589 -7.56 6.60 15.81
N GLN A 590 -8.37 6.51 16.87
CA GLN A 590 -9.81 6.77 16.76
C GLN A 590 -10.11 8.26 16.87
N GLY A 591 -10.82 8.80 15.87
CA GLY A 591 -11.54 10.06 16.04
C GLY A 591 -12.47 9.92 17.24
N THR A 592 -12.39 10.84 18.21
CA THR A 592 -13.33 10.83 19.33
C THR A 592 -14.70 11.22 18.76
N VAL A 593 -15.59 10.26 18.51
CA VAL A 593 -16.96 10.59 18.10
C VAL A 593 -17.62 11.30 19.29
N THR A 594 -17.58 12.63 19.29
CA THR A 594 -18.43 13.42 20.17
C THR A 594 -19.80 13.45 19.54
N SER A 595 -20.57 12.37 19.71
CA SER A 595 -22.00 12.46 19.49
C SER A 595 -22.53 13.53 20.44
N GLN A 596 -22.76 14.74 19.90
CA GLN A 596 -23.55 15.72 20.61
C GLN A 596 -24.94 15.11 20.73
N ILE A 597 -25.28 14.61 21.92
CA ILE A 597 -26.67 14.52 22.33
C ILE A 597 -27.11 15.98 22.55
N GLY A 598 -27.36 16.67 21.45
CA GLY A 598 -28.13 17.91 21.46
C GLY A 598 -29.54 17.55 21.87
N ALA A 599 -29.97 18.03 23.03
CA ALA A 599 -31.36 17.90 23.45
C ALA A 599 -32.29 18.49 22.37
N VAL A 600 -33.13 17.62 21.80
CA VAL A 600 -34.32 17.91 20.98
C VAL A 600 -34.08 18.56 19.62
N GLY A 601 -33.98 17.73 18.56
CA GLY A 601 -34.22 18.12 17.17
C GLY A 601 -33.34 17.36 16.18
N PHE A 602 -33.94 16.60 15.26
CA PHE A 602 -33.29 15.86 14.16
C PHE A 602 -32.64 16.79 13.10
N SER A 603 -31.68 17.61 13.50
CA SER A 603 -30.83 18.36 12.58
C SER A 603 -29.39 17.92 12.77
N LEU A 604 -28.97 16.94 11.95
CA LEU A 604 -27.57 16.60 11.74
C LEU A 604 -26.87 17.82 11.12
N LYS A 605 -26.34 18.71 11.96
CA LYS A 605 -25.39 19.72 11.50
C LYS A 605 -24.04 19.03 11.30
N PRO A 606 -23.27 19.35 10.24
CA PRO A 606 -21.94 18.81 10.04
C PRO A 606 -21.04 19.15 11.24
N GLU A 607 -20.26 18.17 11.69
CA GLU A 607 -19.32 18.29 12.79
C GLU A 607 -18.24 19.32 12.41
N ILE A 608 -18.15 20.44 13.12
CA ILE A 608 -17.21 21.53 12.79
C ILE A 608 -15.82 21.25 13.37
N VAL A 609 -15.79 20.64 14.56
CA VAL A 609 -14.58 20.12 15.22
C VAL A 609 -14.87 18.67 15.60
N ALA A 610 -14.12 17.73 15.05
CA ALA A 610 -14.38 16.30 15.17
C ALA A 610 -13.84 15.68 16.47
N ALA A 611 -12.82 16.29 17.07
CA ALA A 611 -12.27 15.87 18.35
C ALA A 611 -11.39 16.99 18.92
N ALA A 612 -11.41 17.18 20.23
CA ALA A 612 -10.34 17.84 20.95
C ALA A 612 -10.01 17.07 22.23
N GLN A 613 -8.73 16.96 22.56
CA GLN A 613 -8.22 16.36 23.80
C GLN A 613 -7.11 17.23 24.37
N ASN A 614 -6.80 17.04 25.65
CA ASN A 614 -5.64 17.68 26.27
C ASN A 614 -4.79 16.68 27.06
N TYR A 615 -3.48 16.71 26.86
CA TYR A 615 -2.53 15.87 27.59
C TYR A 615 -1.20 16.64 27.83
N PRO A 616 -0.59 16.54 29.03
CA PRO A 616 -1.08 15.82 30.22
C PRO A 616 -2.32 16.48 30.84
N ASN A 617 -3.12 15.68 31.56
CA ASN A 617 -4.25 16.15 32.36
C ASN A 617 -4.50 15.16 33.52
N PRO A 618 -4.21 15.51 34.78
CA PRO A 618 -3.72 16.81 35.25
C PRO A 618 -2.34 17.20 34.69
N PHE A 619 -2.05 18.49 34.63
CA PHE A 619 -0.76 19.04 34.20
C PHE A 619 -0.20 20.03 35.22
N VAL A 620 1.12 20.21 35.23
CA VAL A 620 1.82 21.18 36.09
C VAL A 620 2.20 22.42 35.28
N GLU A 621 3.17 22.32 34.37
CA GLU A 621 3.64 23.50 33.61
C GLU A 621 2.84 23.80 32.34
N SER A 622 2.37 22.77 31.65
CA SER A 622 1.72 22.92 30.35
C SER A 622 0.88 21.70 29.99
N THR A 623 -0.12 21.91 29.15
CA THR A 623 -0.90 20.84 28.52
C THR A 623 -0.99 21.11 27.03
N LYS A 624 -0.87 20.06 26.22
CA LYS A 624 -1.05 20.13 24.78
C LYS A 624 -2.50 19.83 24.45
N VAL A 625 -3.16 20.80 23.83
CA VAL A 625 -4.51 20.63 23.28
C VAL A 625 -4.39 20.20 21.83
N THR A 626 -4.83 18.99 21.52
CA THR A 626 -4.94 18.48 20.15
C THR A 626 -6.38 18.60 19.69
N TYR A 627 -6.63 19.08 18.47
CA TYR A 627 -7.98 19.19 17.91
C TYR A 627 -8.02 19.03 16.39
N GLU A 628 -9.14 18.52 15.86
CA GLU A 628 -9.35 18.26 14.44
C GLU A 628 -10.48 19.14 13.88
N VAL A 629 -10.18 19.87 12.80
CA VAL A 629 -11.14 20.74 12.11
C VAL A 629 -11.63 20.03 10.86
N ALA A 630 -12.92 19.67 10.84
CA ALA A 630 -13.53 18.93 9.72
C ALA A 630 -14.06 19.86 8.62
N THR A 631 -14.26 21.14 8.89
CA THR A 631 -14.65 22.15 7.88
C THR A 631 -13.96 23.48 8.17
N LYS A 632 -13.42 24.13 7.13
CA LYS A 632 -12.72 25.41 7.26
C LYS A 632 -13.56 26.44 8.02
N THR A 633 -13.15 26.79 9.24
CA THR A 633 -13.96 27.58 10.18
C THR A 633 -13.08 28.45 11.08
N PRO A 634 -13.51 29.67 11.45
CA PRO A 634 -12.87 30.44 12.51
C PRO A 634 -13.18 29.85 13.89
N LEU A 635 -12.14 29.57 14.66
CA LEU A 635 -12.24 29.01 16.01
C LEU A 635 -11.80 30.02 17.07
N THR A 636 -12.45 29.95 18.23
CA THR A 636 -12.09 30.64 19.47
C THR A 636 -11.92 29.57 20.54
N MET A 637 -10.82 29.62 21.28
CA MET A 637 -10.52 28.72 22.38
C MET A 637 -10.19 29.53 23.63
N PHE A 638 -10.86 29.22 24.73
CA PHE A 638 -10.69 29.94 25.98
C PHE A 638 -10.84 29.01 27.17
N VAL A 639 -10.29 29.41 28.31
CA VAL A 639 -10.36 28.68 29.57
C VAL A 639 -11.23 29.49 30.54
N SER A 640 -12.16 28.81 31.20
CA SER A 640 -12.99 29.37 32.26
C SER A 640 -12.81 28.59 33.57
N ASP A 641 -12.96 29.26 34.70
CA ASP A 641 -13.11 28.59 35.99
C ASP A 641 -14.51 27.94 36.13
N LEU A 642 -14.73 27.19 37.22
CA LEU A 642 -15.99 26.48 37.44
C LEU A 642 -17.20 27.41 37.66
N THR A 643 -16.98 28.71 37.87
CA THR A 643 -18.07 29.71 37.93
C THR A 643 -18.45 30.23 36.54
N GLY A 644 -17.74 29.79 35.49
CA GLY A 644 -17.92 30.22 34.11
C GLY A 644 -17.14 31.49 33.75
N ARG A 645 -16.40 32.09 34.71
CA ARG A 645 -15.58 33.28 34.45
C ARG A 645 -14.39 32.88 33.59
N ARG A 646 -14.24 33.53 32.44
CA ARG A 646 -13.11 33.33 31.53
C ARG A 646 -11.82 33.81 32.21
N VAL A 647 -10.86 32.89 32.36
CA VAL A 647 -9.54 33.13 32.98
C VAL A 647 -8.42 33.22 31.95
N ALA A 648 -8.60 32.66 30.75
CA ALA A 648 -7.65 32.83 29.65
C ALA A 648 -8.36 32.75 28.29
N THR A 649 -7.84 33.46 27.29
CA THR A 649 -8.20 33.25 25.88
C THR A 649 -6.96 32.74 25.17
N ILE A 650 -7.02 31.51 24.67
CA ILE A 650 -5.90 30.86 23.99
C ILE A 650 -5.81 31.34 22.54
N MET A 651 -6.97 31.50 21.90
CA MET A 651 -7.08 31.98 20.53
C MET A 651 -8.48 32.53 20.29
N GLU A 652 -8.60 33.52 19.41
CA GLU A 652 -9.86 34.22 19.13
C GLU A 652 -10.07 34.38 17.63
N GLY A 653 -11.16 33.81 17.11
CA GLY A 653 -11.61 33.98 15.72
C GLY A 653 -10.62 33.51 14.64
N LYS A 654 -9.65 32.64 14.96
CA LYS A 654 -8.59 32.25 14.02
C LYS A 654 -9.11 31.23 13.01
N ALA A 655 -8.99 31.53 11.72
CA ALA A 655 -9.38 30.63 10.64
C ALA A 655 -8.48 29.38 10.59
N HIS A 656 -9.10 28.19 10.58
CA HIS A 656 -8.43 26.91 10.41
C HIS A 656 -8.87 26.27 9.10
N LYS A 657 -7.93 25.71 8.32
CA LYS A 657 -8.23 24.79 7.22
C LYS A 657 -8.63 23.42 7.78
N VAL A 658 -9.20 22.56 6.94
CA VAL A 658 -9.43 21.15 7.32
C VAL A 658 -8.09 20.51 7.71
N GLY A 659 -8.06 19.79 8.83
CA GLY A 659 -6.85 19.13 9.32
C GLY A 659 -6.72 19.09 10.84
N LYS A 660 -5.66 18.43 11.32
CA LYS A 660 -5.32 18.34 12.74
C LYS A 660 -4.42 19.49 13.18
N TYR A 661 -4.64 19.97 14.39
CA TYR A 661 -3.87 21.03 15.02
C TYR A 661 -3.50 20.62 16.43
N ALA A 662 -2.34 21.09 16.88
CA ALA A 662 -1.92 20.97 18.26
C ALA A 662 -1.47 22.34 18.75
N LEU A 663 -1.85 22.67 19.97
CA LEU A 663 -1.43 23.90 20.64
C LEU A 663 -0.97 23.56 22.06
N ASP A 664 0.24 23.97 22.39
CA ASP A 664 0.74 23.94 23.76
C ASP A 664 0.17 25.13 24.53
N TRP A 665 -0.55 24.86 25.61
CA TRP A 665 -1.05 25.89 26.51
C TRP A 665 -0.30 25.85 27.84
N LYS A 666 0.19 27.03 28.26
CA LYS A 666 0.80 27.27 29.56
C LYS A 666 -0.11 28.23 30.35
N PRO A 667 -0.52 27.88 31.58
CA PRO A 667 -1.29 28.77 32.42
C PRO A 667 -0.48 30.02 32.76
N GLY A 668 -1.09 31.20 32.67
CA GLY A 668 -0.49 32.44 33.14
C GLY A 668 -0.47 32.52 34.67
N PRO A 669 0.27 33.49 35.26
CA PRO A 669 0.35 33.68 36.72
C PRO A 669 -1.02 33.83 37.41
N GLU A 670 -2.03 34.28 36.68
CA GLU A 670 -3.40 34.48 37.12
C GLU A 670 -4.24 33.19 37.20
N VAL A 671 -3.75 32.07 36.67
CA VAL A 671 -4.43 30.77 36.65
C VAL A 671 -3.85 29.88 37.75
N ALA A 672 -4.42 29.95 38.95
CA ALA A 672 -4.00 29.11 40.09
C ALA A 672 -4.18 27.60 39.83
N ALA A 673 -3.53 26.75 40.63
CA ALA A 673 -3.82 25.31 40.60
C ALA A 673 -5.31 25.06 40.92
N GLY A 674 -5.96 24.21 40.15
CA GLY A 674 -7.40 23.99 40.23
C GLY A 674 -7.99 23.29 39.01
N THR A 675 -9.31 23.13 39.03
CA THR A 675 -10.07 22.61 37.89
C THR A 675 -10.67 23.75 37.07
N TYR A 676 -10.51 23.67 35.76
CA TYR A 676 -10.99 24.62 34.77
C TYR A 676 -11.74 23.90 33.64
N VAL A 677 -12.39 24.68 32.78
CA VAL A 677 -13.03 24.22 31.56
C VAL A 677 -12.38 24.93 30.37
N LEU A 678 -11.78 24.18 29.47
CA LEU A 678 -11.40 24.67 28.15
C LEU A 678 -12.63 24.60 27.24
N THR A 679 -12.96 25.67 26.54
CA THR A 679 -14.06 25.72 25.58
C THR A 679 -13.53 26.09 24.20
N ILE A 680 -13.95 25.32 23.19
CA ILE A 680 -13.73 25.59 21.76
C ILE A 680 -15.07 26.01 21.17
N ALA A 681 -15.10 27.14 20.46
CA ALA A 681 -16.29 27.72 19.89
C ALA A 681 -16.04 28.29 18.49
N THR A 682 -17.11 28.45 17.71
CA THR A 682 -17.12 29.26 16.49
C THR A 682 -18.24 30.29 16.57
N GLY A 683 -17.90 31.57 16.48
CA GLY A 683 -18.83 32.65 16.76
C GLY A 683 -19.45 32.51 18.16
N LYS A 684 -20.79 32.35 18.22
CA LYS A 684 -21.54 32.13 19.47
C LYS A 684 -21.81 30.65 19.79
N THR A 685 -21.37 29.74 18.91
CA THR A 685 -21.66 28.31 19.03
C THR A 685 -20.49 27.62 19.74
N VAL A 686 -20.76 27.04 20.91
CA VAL A 686 -19.79 26.15 21.57
C VAL A 686 -19.75 24.83 20.80
N LEU A 687 -18.55 24.42 20.39
CA LEU A 687 -18.30 23.18 19.67
C LEU A 687 -17.98 22.05 20.65
N GLN A 688 -17.07 22.31 21.59
CA GLN A 688 -16.66 21.34 22.61
C GLN A 688 -16.22 22.07 23.89
N SER A 689 -16.38 21.41 25.04
CA SER A 689 -15.74 21.80 26.29
C SER A 689 -15.08 20.61 26.95
N MET A 690 -13.93 20.82 27.59
CA MET A 690 -13.16 19.76 28.25
C MET A 690 -12.63 20.22 29.60
N LYS A 691 -12.53 19.28 30.55
CA LYS A 691 -12.00 19.53 31.89
C LYS A 691 -10.49 19.70 31.81
N LEU A 692 -9.97 20.77 32.40
CA LEU A 692 -8.55 21.00 32.63
C LEU A 692 -8.27 20.89 34.12
N VAL A 693 -7.24 20.14 34.52
CA VAL A 693 -6.78 20.08 35.92
C VAL A 693 -5.34 20.57 35.97
N HIS A 694 -5.14 21.75 36.55
CA HIS A 694 -3.83 22.36 36.78
C HIS A 694 -3.39 22.03 38.21
N ASN A 695 -2.27 21.34 38.35
CA ASN A 695 -1.64 21.01 39.63
C ASN A 695 -0.47 21.95 39.92
N GLN A 696 -0.13 22.09 41.20
CA GLN A 696 1.10 22.77 41.63
C GLN A 696 2.35 21.96 41.31
#